data_AF-A0A819QBH0-F1
#
_entry.id   AF-A0A819QBH0-F1
#
_cell.length_a   1.000
_cell.length_b   1.000
_cell.length_c   1.000
_cell.angle_alpha   90.00
_cell.angle_beta   90.00
_cell.angle_gamma   90.00
#
_symmetry.space_group_name_H-M   'P 1'
#
loop_
_entity.id
_entity.type
_entity.pdbx_description
1 polymer ?
#
loop_
_entity_poly.entity_id
_entity_poly.type
_entity_poly.pdbx_seq_one_letter_code
_entity_poly.pdbx_strand_id
1 'polypeptide(L)'
;MWQEESDHPTKIITGNFTVSYSLFVTLNGDIYIDDGLKDGRIQKWSSETNIFVTVMNVNSSCYGLFVDINDTLYCSMFHRHQVVKRSLNDSVMSSNRVAAGTGAYGSASNQLRGPRGIFVDVNLDLYVADCINNRVQLFQSGESSGITLVGSESLNPTIILEWPSEITLDAEKYLFIVDSNNHRIVGSSMNGFRCLVGCYGRGSKSNQLHNPSVLSFDRSGNMFITDEYNSRIQKFLLTKDSFALSFNQPKLCLTAAWNPNGITFADEAIVGKHPPAIFVNTNNTIHVINQQNSTIVMWQEESDHPTKIITGNFTVLYSLFVTLNGDIYIGDGLKDGRIQKWSSETNIFVTVMNVNSSCYGLFVDINDALYCSMSAHHQVVKRSLNDSVMSSNRVAAGTGAYGSALNQLYDPRGIFVDVNLDLYVTDCRNNRVQLFQSGESSGITVVGSESLNPTIILNCPSAMILDAQKYLFIVDQNNHRIVGLGLNGFQCLVGCYGRGSKSNQLSSPSSLSFDRAGNMFVTNADNFRIQRFIYLKKSCDNLLKTDDDSGFDTQFKLDIHLDVDIMYVLVVTTYESKETGEFSIFIFGKNKVILQRLSAPVNIQLRYSSKLTDDSPTYYRDCQVPQCHYETSQIYVNTTGLYVLWSENNINAYGYIYKNDFNPLKPSENLLLSHDDPTESSCVIGDQCNFYIKGIGLTLDDILRDELKSKTVLNNQSFLIKLSAALTIIIDSRLVGCGMYLLASSITSLLTITMFIIKFWFVVLTHINVSTSLSVLRGGCVSIEPILKLFLYLDGWFNACVAVERAVLIFKGVKFDKKKSKSIARRTILILPFCIFGTLIHELAFRRLFVYETVPDTRFDVKISKVKNLEW
;
A
#
# COMPACT_ATOMS: atom_id res chain seq x y z
N MET A 1 3.24 1.52 44.39
CA MET A 1 2.04 1.62 43.53
C MET A 1 1.51 3.03 43.65
N TRP A 2 1.07 3.61 42.54
CA TRP A 2 0.36 4.88 42.47
C TRP A 2 -1.01 4.62 41.84
N GLN A 3 -2.00 5.42 42.18
CA GLN A 3 -3.25 5.52 41.42
C GLN A 3 -3.23 6.80 40.60
N GLU A 4 -4.06 6.84 39.56
CA GLU A 4 -4.28 8.03 38.75
C GLU A 4 -4.69 9.20 39.67
N GLU A 5 -4.18 10.40 39.39
CA GLU A 5 -4.35 11.64 40.19
C GLU A 5 -3.70 11.68 41.60
N SER A 6 -2.90 10.69 42.01
CA SER A 6 -2.19 10.74 43.31
C SER A 6 -0.70 11.11 43.18
N ASP A 7 -0.30 12.21 43.84
CA ASP A 7 1.10 12.63 43.98
C ASP A 7 1.93 11.73 44.93
N HIS A 8 1.29 10.75 45.58
CA HIS A 8 1.90 9.90 46.60
C HIS A 8 1.62 8.40 46.32
N PRO A 9 2.52 7.48 46.73
CA PRO A 9 2.27 6.06 46.55
C PRO A 9 1.11 5.59 47.42
N THR A 10 0.06 5.04 46.79
CA THR A 10 -1.13 4.48 47.47
C THR A 10 -0.85 3.17 48.19
N LYS A 11 0.16 2.40 47.73
CA LYS A 11 0.66 1.19 48.42
C LYS A 11 2.16 1.05 48.18
N ILE A 12 2.91 0.82 49.25
CA ILE A 12 4.32 0.42 49.22
C ILE A 12 4.36 -1.10 49.44
N ILE A 13 5.02 -1.82 48.54
CA ILE A 13 5.27 -3.26 48.65
C ILE A 13 6.76 -3.43 48.92
N THR A 14 7.12 -4.11 50.00
CA THR A 14 8.50 -4.39 50.38
C THR A 14 8.83 -5.86 50.12
N GLY A 15 10.05 -6.12 49.65
CA GLY A 15 10.59 -7.45 49.41
C GLY A 15 12.10 -7.44 49.52
N ASN A 16 12.70 -8.61 49.70
CA ASN A 16 14.15 -8.74 49.91
C ASN A 16 14.86 -8.92 48.56
N PHE A 17 15.07 -7.82 47.85
CA PHE A 17 15.75 -7.75 46.55
C PHE A 17 17.10 -7.05 46.70
N THR A 18 18.05 -7.36 45.82
CA THR A 18 19.40 -6.75 45.85
C THR A 18 19.51 -5.58 44.88
N VAL A 19 19.49 -5.86 43.58
CA VAL A 19 19.56 -4.87 42.49
C VAL A 19 18.63 -5.32 41.35
N SER A 20 17.32 -5.21 41.55
CA SER A 20 16.32 -5.62 40.56
C SER A 20 16.37 -4.74 39.31
N TYR A 21 16.50 -5.33 38.11
CA TYR A 21 16.61 -4.57 36.85
C TYR A 21 15.30 -4.44 36.06
N SER A 22 14.29 -5.26 36.34
CA SER A 22 13.06 -5.33 35.54
C SER A 22 11.83 -5.66 36.37
N LEU A 23 10.68 -5.20 35.87
CA LEU A 23 9.36 -5.32 36.49
C LEU A 23 8.31 -5.52 35.39
N PHE A 24 7.37 -6.43 35.59
CA PHE A 24 6.18 -6.58 34.74
C PHE A 24 4.93 -6.74 35.60
N VAL A 25 3.78 -6.25 35.12
CA VAL A 25 2.49 -6.34 35.84
C VAL A 25 1.42 -6.86 34.88
N THR A 26 0.72 -7.92 35.26
CA THR A 26 -0.37 -8.48 34.44
C THR A 26 -1.69 -7.74 34.66
N LEU A 27 -2.66 -7.97 33.77
CA LEU A 27 -4.03 -7.43 33.89
C LEU A 27 -4.71 -7.83 35.21
N ASN A 28 -4.35 -8.96 35.79
CA ASN A 28 -4.87 -9.45 37.08
C ASN A 28 -4.19 -8.78 38.29
N GLY A 29 -3.22 -7.89 38.08
CA GLY A 29 -2.49 -7.19 39.14
C GLY A 29 -1.35 -8.00 39.76
N ASP A 30 -0.98 -9.15 39.19
CA ASP A 30 0.21 -9.88 39.61
C ASP A 30 1.48 -9.15 39.15
N ILE A 31 2.47 -9.05 40.03
CA ILE A 31 3.72 -8.32 39.82
C ILE A 31 4.87 -9.32 39.70
N TYR A 32 5.63 -9.27 38.61
CA TYR A 32 6.80 -10.09 38.35
C TYR A 32 8.05 -9.23 38.43
N ILE A 33 9.05 -9.65 39.22
CA ILE A 33 10.28 -8.88 39.47
C ILE A 33 11.51 -9.79 39.50
N ASP A 34 12.61 -9.31 38.93
CA ASP A 34 13.96 -9.91 39.04
C ASP A 34 14.57 -9.64 40.43
N ASP A 35 15.15 -10.64 41.10
CA ASP A 35 15.71 -10.47 42.45
C ASP A 35 17.10 -9.80 42.52
N GLY A 36 17.66 -9.45 41.36
CA GLY A 36 18.93 -8.74 41.19
C GLY A 36 20.18 -9.59 41.39
N LEU A 37 20.02 -10.89 41.66
CA LEU A 37 21.17 -11.78 41.81
C LEU A 37 21.74 -12.18 40.44
N LYS A 38 23.04 -12.49 40.41
CA LYS A 38 23.75 -12.91 39.20
C LYS A 38 23.27 -14.28 38.70
N ASP A 39 22.90 -15.16 39.62
CA ASP A 39 22.16 -16.41 39.38
C ASP A 39 20.70 -16.17 39.82
N GLY A 40 20.04 -15.26 39.10
CA GLY A 40 18.80 -14.61 39.50
C GLY A 40 17.57 -15.52 39.57
N ARG A 41 16.56 -15.05 40.31
CA ARG A 41 15.22 -15.63 40.33
C ARG A 41 14.20 -14.56 40.00
N ILE A 42 13.23 -14.91 39.18
CA ILE A 42 12.05 -14.08 38.96
C ILE A 42 11.01 -14.49 40.00
N GLN A 43 10.53 -13.49 40.75
CA GLN A 43 9.53 -13.66 41.80
C GLN A 43 8.21 -13.03 41.36
N LYS A 44 7.11 -13.76 41.59
CA LYS A 44 5.74 -13.30 41.42
C LYS A 44 5.18 -12.89 42.78
N TRP A 45 4.62 -11.69 42.88
CA TRP A 45 3.76 -11.26 43.97
C TRP A 45 2.33 -11.14 43.49
N SER A 46 1.39 -11.56 44.33
CA SER A 46 -0.05 -11.45 44.05
C SER A 46 -0.74 -10.65 45.14
N SER A 47 -1.75 -9.88 44.76
CA SER A 47 -2.53 -9.04 45.68
C SER A 47 -3.35 -9.86 46.68
N GLU A 48 -3.77 -11.08 46.30
CA GLU A 48 -4.54 -12.00 47.14
C GLU A 48 -3.73 -12.57 48.30
N THR A 49 -2.48 -12.99 48.02
CA THR A 49 -1.62 -13.70 48.99
C THR A 49 -0.63 -12.76 49.68
N ASN A 50 -0.34 -11.60 49.08
CA ASN A 50 0.58 -10.57 49.55
C ASN A 50 2.01 -11.09 49.86
N ILE A 51 2.41 -12.21 49.24
CA ILE A 51 3.75 -12.83 49.35
C ILE A 51 4.42 -12.94 47.99
N PHE A 52 5.76 -12.98 47.98
CA PHE A 52 6.56 -13.29 46.80
C PHE A 52 6.82 -14.79 46.70
N VAL A 53 6.61 -15.36 45.51
CA VAL A 53 6.88 -16.77 45.18
C VAL A 53 7.83 -16.81 43.99
N THR A 54 8.88 -17.64 44.05
CA THR A 54 9.76 -17.84 42.88
C THR A 54 8.98 -18.53 41.77
N VAL A 55 9.02 -17.98 40.54
CA VAL A 55 8.32 -18.50 39.35
C VAL A 55 9.24 -18.86 38.19
N MET A 56 10.52 -18.50 38.24
CA MET A 56 11.52 -18.93 37.25
C MET A 56 12.93 -18.72 37.82
N ASN A 57 13.84 -19.66 37.59
CA ASN A 57 15.25 -19.54 37.95
C ASN A 57 16.06 -19.25 36.69
N VAL A 58 17.00 -18.31 36.72
CA VAL A 58 17.84 -17.90 35.59
C VAL A 58 19.32 -17.85 35.99
N ASN A 59 20.23 -17.80 35.02
CA ASN A 59 21.69 -17.81 35.24
C ASN A 59 22.37 -16.48 34.84
N SER A 60 21.56 -15.41 34.88
CA SER A 60 21.87 -14.00 34.67
C SER A 60 20.62 -13.21 35.07
N SER A 61 20.79 -12.00 35.60
CA SER A 61 19.69 -11.07 35.89
C SER A 61 18.92 -10.71 34.61
N CYS A 62 17.62 -10.48 34.76
CA CYS A 62 16.69 -10.13 33.67
C CYS A 62 16.59 -8.61 33.49
N TYR A 63 16.83 -8.12 32.27
CA TYR A 63 16.77 -6.68 31.94
C TYR A 63 15.44 -6.25 31.33
N GLY A 64 14.56 -7.20 31.07
CA GLY A 64 13.19 -7.03 30.61
C GLY A 64 12.40 -8.30 30.93
N LEU A 65 11.16 -8.13 31.34
CA LEU A 65 10.22 -9.20 31.70
C LEU A 65 8.91 -8.97 30.95
N PHE A 66 8.30 -10.06 30.49
CA PHE A 66 6.99 -10.03 29.84
C PHE A 66 6.25 -11.33 30.12
N VAL A 67 4.92 -11.28 30.27
CA VAL A 67 4.07 -12.49 30.32
C VAL A 67 3.08 -12.41 29.17
N ASP A 68 3.09 -13.42 28.29
CA ASP A 68 2.19 -13.48 27.13
C ASP A 68 0.78 -13.99 27.49
N ILE A 69 -0.12 -13.94 26.50
CA ILE A 69 -1.53 -14.36 26.62
C ILE A 69 -1.72 -15.85 26.95
N ASN A 70 -0.65 -16.66 26.92
CA ASN A 70 -0.65 -18.09 27.24
C ASN A 70 0.05 -18.39 28.57
N ASP A 71 0.17 -17.37 29.44
CA ASP A 71 0.90 -17.44 30.72
C ASP A 71 2.35 -17.92 30.56
N THR A 72 3.02 -17.54 29.47
CA THR A 72 4.45 -17.78 29.30
C THR A 72 5.24 -16.55 29.73
N LEU A 73 6.12 -16.73 30.71
CA LEU A 73 7.03 -15.70 31.24
C LEU A 73 8.32 -15.68 30.41
N TYR A 74 8.71 -14.50 29.94
CA TYR A 74 9.93 -14.22 29.18
C TYR A 74 10.90 -13.37 30.00
N CYS A 75 12.19 -13.59 29.82
CA CYS A 75 13.28 -12.83 30.43
C CYS A 75 14.41 -12.60 29.41
N SER A 76 14.81 -11.35 29.23
CA SER A 76 15.99 -10.97 28.47
C SER A 76 17.24 -10.94 29.35
N MET A 77 18.21 -11.80 29.05
CA MET A 77 19.45 -11.91 29.83
C MET A 77 20.55 -11.15 29.11
N PHE A 78 20.75 -9.88 29.46
CA PHE A 78 21.74 -8.97 28.87
C PHE A 78 23.14 -9.62 28.74
N HIS A 79 23.68 -10.15 29.84
CA HIS A 79 25.01 -10.78 29.88
C HIS A 79 25.09 -12.17 29.23
N ARG A 80 23.94 -12.80 28.90
CA ARG A 80 23.88 -14.09 28.19
C ARG A 80 23.48 -13.94 26.73
N HIS A 81 23.17 -12.72 26.26
CA HIS A 81 22.89 -12.43 24.86
C HIS A 81 21.76 -13.29 24.25
N GLN A 82 20.74 -13.58 25.06
CA GLN A 82 19.56 -14.35 24.67
C GLN A 82 18.34 -13.94 25.50
N VAL A 83 17.16 -14.20 24.95
CA VAL A 83 15.88 -14.16 25.66
C VAL A 83 15.47 -15.61 25.95
N VAL A 84 15.08 -15.90 27.19
CA VAL A 84 14.56 -17.21 27.62
C VAL A 84 13.11 -17.10 28.03
N LYS A 85 12.36 -18.20 27.91
CA LYS A 85 10.95 -18.29 28.28
C LYS A 85 10.59 -19.58 29.01
N ARG A 86 9.52 -19.53 29.81
CA ARG A 86 8.95 -20.68 30.55
C ARG A 86 7.42 -20.51 30.67
N SER A 87 6.66 -21.59 30.49
CA SER A 87 5.22 -21.56 30.82
C SER A 87 5.03 -21.59 32.35
N LEU A 88 4.20 -20.68 32.87
CA LEU A 88 3.85 -20.64 34.28
C LEU A 88 2.92 -21.81 34.69
N ASN A 89 2.33 -22.49 33.70
CA ASN A 89 1.52 -23.70 33.90
C ASN A 89 2.37 -24.97 34.08
N ASP A 90 3.68 -24.93 33.77
CA ASP A 90 4.58 -26.06 33.99
C ASP A 90 4.87 -26.24 35.48
N SER A 91 4.38 -27.34 36.09
CA SER A 91 4.66 -27.69 37.49
C SER A 91 6.15 -27.92 37.81
N VAL A 92 6.98 -28.12 36.78
CA VAL A 92 8.41 -28.41 36.90
C VAL A 92 9.25 -27.17 36.64
N MET A 93 10.10 -26.80 37.60
CA MET A 93 10.96 -25.60 37.61
C MET A 93 12.20 -25.65 36.68
N SER A 94 12.45 -26.75 35.96
CA SER A 94 13.80 -27.09 35.49
C SER A 94 14.09 -26.91 33.99
N SER A 95 13.16 -26.41 33.17
CA SER A 95 13.41 -26.21 31.73
C SER A 95 12.94 -24.85 31.20
N ASN A 96 13.79 -23.83 31.35
CA ASN A 96 13.69 -22.63 30.52
C ASN A 96 14.06 -22.98 29.08
N ARG A 97 13.30 -22.47 28.11
CA ARG A 97 13.60 -22.60 26.68
C ARG A 97 14.17 -21.29 26.15
N VAL A 98 15.04 -21.36 25.16
CA VAL A 98 15.49 -20.15 24.44
C VAL A 98 14.35 -19.66 23.54
N ALA A 99 14.09 -18.35 23.58
CA ALA A 99 13.08 -17.67 22.77
C ALA A 99 13.72 -16.90 21.62
N ALA A 100 14.86 -16.24 21.85
CA ALA A 100 15.61 -15.50 20.84
C ALA A 100 17.11 -15.41 21.21
N GLY A 101 17.99 -15.32 20.22
CA GLY A 101 19.44 -15.32 20.40
C GLY A 101 20.03 -16.73 20.61
N THR A 102 21.31 -16.92 20.29
CA THR A 102 22.01 -18.22 20.46
C THR A 102 22.82 -18.35 21.75
N GLY A 103 22.76 -17.36 22.64
CA GLY A 103 23.62 -17.29 23.82
C GLY A 103 25.04 -16.75 23.55
N ALA A 104 25.38 -16.52 22.28
CA ALA A 104 26.66 -15.94 21.84
C ALA A 104 26.43 -14.52 21.31
N TYR A 105 27.37 -13.61 21.58
CA TYR A 105 27.28 -12.25 21.04
C TYR A 105 27.53 -12.24 19.52
N GLY A 106 26.81 -11.37 18.82
CA GLY A 106 27.03 -11.06 17.41
C GLY A 106 25.87 -10.26 16.83
N SER A 107 25.93 -9.94 15.54
CA SER A 107 24.88 -9.18 14.82
C SER A 107 24.15 -9.99 13.74
N ALA A 108 24.40 -11.29 13.59
CA ALA A 108 23.56 -12.12 12.72
C ALA A 108 22.08 -12.07 13.14
N SER A 109 21.15 -12.41 12.25
CA SER A 109 19.70 -12.38 12.51
C SER A 109 19.29 -13.25 13.70
N ASN A 110 19.94 -14.40 13.91
CA ASN A 110 19.72 -15.28 15.06
C ASN A 110 20.56 -14.91 16.30
N GLN A 111 21.35 -13.84 16.26
CA GLN A 111 22.21 -13.38 17.34
C GLN A 111 21.72 -12.06 17.94
N LEU A 112 22.04 -11.88 19.22
CA LEU A 112 21.75 -10.67 19.99
C LEU A 112 23.05 -10.24 20.70
N ARG A 113 23.08 -8.99 21.17
CA ARG A 113 24.16 -8.44 21.97
C ARG A 113 23.61 -7.50 23.03
N GLY A 114 23.45 -8.04 24.23
CA GLY A 114 22.91 -7.31 25.37
C GLY A 114 21.43 -6.97 25.24
N PRO A 115 20.52 -7.95 25.02
CA PRO A 115 19.10 -7.65 24.93
C PRO A 115 18.57 -7.02 26.22
N ARG A 116 17.76 -5.97 26.10
CA ARG A 116 17.06 -5.30 27.21
C ARG A 116 15.55 -5.48 27.09
N GLY A 117 14.78 -4.43 26.83
CA GLY A 117 13.33 -4.49 26.69
C GLY A 117 12.85 -5.55 25.71
N ILE A 118 11.73 -6.16 26.07
CA ILE A 118 11.07 -7.21 25.30
C ILE A 118 9.56 -7.03 25.35
N PHE A 119 8.90 -7.29 24.23
CA PHE A 119 7.45 -7.29 24.13
C PHE A 119 7.02 -8.52 23.32
N VAL A 120 5.93 -9.18 23.71
CA VAL A 120 5.34 -10.29 22.95
C VAL A 120 3.92 -9.91 22.57
N ASP A 121 3.60 -9.93 21.28
CA ASP A 121 2.28 -9.53 20.79
C ASP A 121 1.26 -10.69 20.85
N VAL A 122 0.02 -10.40 20.41
CA VAL A 122 -1.08 -11.39 20.40
C VAL A 122 -0.88 -12.56 19.43
N ASN A 123 0.05 -12.45 18.47
CA ASN A 123 0.45 -13.54 17.58
C ASN A 123 1.58 -14.39 18.19
N LEU A 124 2.07 -14.02 19.38
CA LEU A 124 3.27 -14.54 20.04
C LEU A 124 4.58 -14.16 19.33
N ASP A 125 4.57 -13.09 18.53
CA ASP A 125 5.77 -12.54 17.92
C ASP A 125 6.56 -11.72 18.96
N LEU A 126 7.87 -11.98 19.07
CA LEU A 126 8.75 -11.43 20.11
C LEU A 126 9.62 -10.30 19.56
N TYR A 127 9.41 -9.10 20.10
CA TYR A 127 10.17 -7.88 19.82
C TYR A 127 11.28 -7.73 20.87
N VAL A 128 12.51 -7.48 20.43
CA VAL A 128 13.70 -7.43 21.31
C VAL A 128 14.53 -6.18 21.05
N ALA A 129 14.82 -5.43 22.13
CA ALA A 129 15.74 -4.31 22.12
C ALA A 129 17.18 -4.85 22.15
N ASP A 130 17.80 -4.96 20.99
CA ASP A 130 19.15 -5.50 20.80
C ASP A 130 20.19 -4.39 21.08
N CYS A 131 20.23 -3.98 22.35
CA CYS A 131 20.80 -2.71 22.84
C CYS A 131 22.20 -2.39 22.29
N ILE A 132 23.15 -3.31 22.38
CA ILE A 132 24.56 -3.04 21.99
C ILE A 132 24.74 -3.12 20.46
N ASN A 133 23.82 -3.79 19.75
CA ASN A 133 23.76 -3.77 18.29
C ASN A 133 22.95 -2.59 17.75
N ASN A 134 22.45 -1.68 18.61
CA ASN A 134 21.75 -0.45 18.22
C ASN A 134 20.56 -0.70 17.26
N ARG A 135 19.79 -1.76 17.51
CA ARG A 135 18.65 -2.17 16.67
C ARG A 135 17.50 -2.78 17.48
N VAL A 136 16.34 -2.91 16.83
CA VAL A 136 15.22 -3.72 17.29
C VAL A 136 15.00 -4.89 16.35
N GLN A 137 14.89 -6.09 16.91
CA GLN A 137 14.61 -7.31 16.16
C GLN A 137 13.24 -7.90 16.49
N LEU A 138 12.58 -8.43 15.46
CA LEU A 138 11.32 -9.18 15.53
C LEU A 138 11.59 -10.65 15.25
N PHE A 139 11.33 -11.52 16.24
CA PHE A 139 11.34 -12.96 16.09
C PHE A 139 9.90 -13.42 15.96
N GLN A 140 9.50 -13.85 14.77
CA GLN A 140 8.15 -14.36 14.53
C GLN A 140 7.94 -15.69 15.28
N SER A 141 6.71 -15.98 15.68
CA SER A 141 6.40 -17.18 16.46
C SER A 141 6.86 -18.47 15.76
N GLY A 142 7.77 -19.21 16.41
CA GLY A 142 8.39 -20.43 15.88
C GLY A 142 9.70 -20.22 15.11
N GLU A 143 10.02 -19.00 14.69
CA GLU A 143 11.24 -18.70 13.95
C GLU A 143 12.47 -18.47 14.85
N SER A 144 13.64 -18.84 14.31
CA SER A 144 14.93 -18.72 15.03
C SER A 144 15.79 -17.53 14.62
N SER A 145 15.40 -16.83 13.53
CA SER A 145 16.07 -15.66 12.99
C SER A 145 15.19 -14.43 13.13
N GLY A 146 15.76 -13.34 13.64
CA GLY A 146 15.08 -12.05 13.76
C GLY A 146 15.09 -11.25 12.45
N ILE A 147 14.01 -10.50 12.25
CA ILE A 147 13.89 -9.45 11.24
C ILE A 147 14.25 -8.12 11.91
N THR A 148 15.22 -7.38 11.38
CA THR A 148 15.58 -6.06 11.92
C THR A 148 14.54 -5.01 11.49
N LEU A 149 13.75 -4.52 12.45
CA LEU A 149 12.69 -3.53 12.19
C LEU A 149 13.23 -2.11 12.05
N VAL A 150 14.23 -1.75 12.85
CA VAL A 150 14.76 -0.37 12.94
C VAL A 150 16.14 -0.36 13.60
N GLY A 151 16.95 0.64 13.26
CA GLY A 151 18.31 0.84 13.76
C GLY A 151 19.37 0.28 12.81
N SER A 152 20.53 -0.08 13.35
CA SER A 152 21.64 -0.64 12.58
C SER A 152 21.23 -1.92 11.84
N GLU A 153 21.75 -2.11 10.62
CA GLU A 153 21.46 -3.25 9.72
C GLU A 153 20.01 -3.31 9.18
N SER A 154 19.15 -2.33 9.47
CA SER A 154 17.84 -2.20 8.79
C SER A 154 18.02 -1.83 7.30
N LEU A 155 17.12 -2.33 6.43
CA LEU A 155 17.22 -2.13 4.97
C LEU A 155 16.99 -0.67 4.55
N ASN A 156 16.13 0.06 5.26
CA ASN A 156 15.77 1.46 5.01
C ASN A 156 15.77 2.23 6.35
N PRO A 157 16.92 2.65 6.87
CA PRO A 157 17.01 3.31 8.19
C PRO A 157 16.38 4.71 8.15
N THR A 158 15.20 4.85 8.77
CA THR A 158 14.55 6.16 9.00
C THR A 158 15.06 6.88 10.24
N ILE A 159 15.69 6.14 11.17
CA ILE A 159 16.30 6.69 12.38
C ILE A 159 17.51 5.82 12.81
N ILE A 160 18.52 6.46 13.40
CA ILE A 160 19.68 5.80 14.02
C ILE A 160 19.39 5.69 15.52
N LEU A 161 19.34 4.46 16.06
CA LEU A 161 19.19 4.20 17.49
C LEU A 161 20.57 4.09 18.16
N GLU A 162 20.63 4.32 19.47
CA GLU A 162 21.81 4.05 20.29
C GLU A 162 21.42 3.61 21.70
N TRP A 163 21.76 2.36 22.01
CA TRP A 163 21.37 1.65 23.24
C TRP A 163 19.86 1.65 23.51
N PRO A 164 19.01 1.15 22.58
CA PRO A 164 17.58 0.99 22.86
C PRO A 164 17.37 0.11 24.10
N SER A 165 16.62 0.62 25.08
CA SER A 165 16.44 -0.04 26.39
C SER A 165 15.10 -0.71 26.58
N GLU A 166 14.04 -0.15 26.00
CA GLU A 166 12.65 -0.61 26.21
C GLU A 166 11.84 -0.54 24.92
N ILE A 167 10.89 -1.46 24.77
CA ILE A 167 9.97 -1.55 23.63
C ILE A 167 8.55 -1.81 24.13
N THR A 168 7.57 -1.14 23.52
CA THR A 168 6.16 -1.52 23.65
C THR A 168 5.38 -1.24 22.36
N LEU A 169 4.18 -1.79 22.25
CA LEU A 169 3.24 -1.62 21.14
C LEU A 169 1.91 -1.06 21.66
N ASP A 170 1.23 -0.24 20.85
CA ASP A 170 -0.20 0.06 21.05
C ASP A 170 -1.12 -0.98 20.39
N ALA A 171 -2.44 -0.79 20.49
CA ALA A 171 -3.44 -1.73 19.96
C ALA A 171 -3.39 -1.82 18.42
N GLU A 172 -2.97 -0.74 17.75
CA GLU A 172 -2.77 -0.62 16.31
C GLU A 172 -1.40 -1.12 15.82
N LYS A 173 -0.56 -1.65 16.73
CA LYS A 173 0.81 -2.14 16.51
C LYS A 173 1.83 -1.05 16.12
N TYR A 174 1.65 0.21 16.53
CA TYR A 174 2.73 1.19 16.49
C TYR A 174 3.74 0.94 17.61
N LEU A 175 5.02 0.95 17.26
CA LEU A 175 6.15 0.52 18.09
C LEU A 175 6.80 1.73 18.75
N PHE A 176 6.84 1.74 20.08
CA PHE A 176 7.47 2.79 20.89
C PHE A 176 8.76 2.26 21.52
N ILE A 177 9.84 3.01 21.38
CA ILE A 177 11.20 2.61 21.74
C ILE A 177 11.83 3.68 22.63
N VAL A 178 12.38 3.28 23.77
CA VAL A 178 13.27 4.14 24.56
C VAL A 178 14.67 4.07 23.95
N ASP A 179 15.15 5.18 23.39
CA ASP A 179 16.44 5.32 22.72
C ASP A 179 17.42 6.03 23.66
N SER A 180 17.94 5.26 24.63
CA SER A 180 18.49 5.78 25.88
C SER A 180 19.71 6.68 25.71
N ASN A 181 20.69 6.30 24.89
CA ASN A 181 21.91 7.09 24.74
C ASN A 181 21.69 8.34 23.88
N ASN A 182 20.74 8.29 22.94
CA ASN A 182 20.22 9.49 22.25
C ASN A 182 19.28 10.35 23.13
N HIS A 183 18.97 9.89 24.34
CA HIS A 183 18.15 10.58 25.34
C HIS A 183 16.75 10.97 24.86
N ARG A 184 16.08 10.06 24.16
CA ARG A 184 14.78 10.33 23.54
C ARG A 184 13.87 9.10 23.52
N ILE A 185 12.60 9.34 23.23
CA ILE A 185 11.64 8.30 22.86
C ILE A 185 11.36 8.39 21.37
N VAL A 186 11.31 7.24 20.72
CA VAL A 186 11.03 7.06 19.30
C VAL A 186 9.72 6.29 19.14
N GLY A 187 8.89 6.67 18.17
CA GLY A 187 7.68 5.94 17.79
C GLY A 187 7.67 5.60 16.31
N SER A 188 7.09 4.46 15.95
CA SER A 188 6.78 4.15 14.55
C SER A 188 5.55 4.92 14.07
N SER A 189 5.37 4.95 12.77
CA SER A 189 4.26 5.56 12.05
C SER A 189 4.10 4.86 10.70
N MET A 190 3.03 5.17 9.97
CA MET A 190 2.85 4.71 8.58
C MET A 190 4.02 5.12 7.64
N ASN A 191 4.85 6.10 8.03
CA ASN A 191 5.98 6.61 7.26
C ASN A 191 7.35 6.25 7.88
N GLY A 192 7.41 5.31 8.84
CA GLY A 192 8.64 4.91 9.52
C GLY A 192 8.80 5.50 10.93
N PHE A 193 10.02 5.53 11.46
CA PHE A 193 10.29 5.88 12.85
C PHE A 193 10.71 7.34 13.04
N ARG A 194 10.19 8.00 14.08
CA ARG A 194 10.48 9.39 14.42
C ARG A 194 10.62 9.60 15.93
N CYS A 195 11.33 10.64 16.33
CA CYS A 195 11.38 11.07 17.73
C CYS A 195 10.03 11.66 18.17
N LEU A 196 9.58 11.32 19.38
CA LEU A 196 8.37 11.84 20.01
C LEU A 196 8.67 12.76 21.20
N VAL A 197 9.65 12.38 22.03
CA VAL A 197 10.00 13.07 23.30
C VAL A 197 11.52 13.11 23.44
N GLY A 198 12.08 14.21 23.95
CA GLY A 198 13.53 14.35 24.14
C GLY A 198 14.31 14.73 22.87
N CYS A 199 13.61 15.12 21.79
CA CYS A 199 14.20 15.39 20.48
C CYS A 199 15.21 16.56 20.45
N TYR A 200 15.21 17.39 21.49
CA TYR A 200 16.14 18.50 21.71
C TYR A 200 17.41 18.08 22.48
N GLY A 201 17.71 16.78 22.50
CA GLY A 201 18.88 16.20 23.14
C GLY A 201 18.86 16.21 24.67
N ARG A 202 20.02 15.86 25.24
CA ARG A 202 20.25 15.73 26.69
C ARG A 202 19.81 16.97 27.46
N GLY A 203 19.09 16.77 28.56
CA GLY A 203 18.90 17.83 29.56
C GLY A 203 17.85 17.51 30.62
N SER A 204 17.59 18.48 31.48
CA SER A 204 16.65 18.38 32.62
C SER A 204 15.41 19.27 32.47
N LYS A 205 15.23 19.94 31.32
CA LYS A 205 13.99 20.67 31.00
C LYS A 205 12.81 19.69 30.84
N SER A 206 11.58 20.21 30.83
CA SER A 206 10.35 19.42 30.66
C SER A 206 10.24 18.73 29.30
N ASN A 207 10.88 19.27 28.26
CA ASN A 207 10.92 18.69 26.92
C ASN A 207 12.22 17.89 26.63
N GLN A 208 13.04 17.65 27.64
CA GLN A 208 14.32 16.94 27.54
C GLN A 208 14.34 15.73 28.49
N LEU A 209 15.19 14.76 28.14
CA LEU A 209 15.47 13.56 28.93
C LEU A 209 17.00 13.41 29.06
N HIS A 210 17.41 12.51 29.94
CA HIS A 210 18.80 12.21 30.24
C HIS A 210 18.91 10.73 30.61
N ASN A 211 19.28 9.94 29.59
CA ASN A 211 19.34 8.49 29.67
C ASN A 211 18.02 7.85 30.16
N PRO A 212 16.89 8.03 29.44
CA PRO A 212 15.63 7.39 29.80
C PRO A 212 15.77 5.87 29.71
N SER A 213 15.08 5.13 30.60
CA SER A 213 15.27 3.68 30.72
C SER A 213 14.05 2.82 30.39
N VAL A 214 12.84 3.27 30.74
CA VAL A 214 11.57 2.57 30.54
C VAL A 214 10.49 3.59 30.16
N LEU A 215 9.51 3.16 29.36
CA LEU A 215 8.27 3.92 29.11
C LEU A 215 7.04 3.05 29.37
N SER A 216 5.94 3.67 29.80
CA SER A 216 4.62 3.04 29.87
C SER A 216 3.51 4.05 29.52
N PHE A 217 2.29 3.55 29.31
CA PHE A 217 1.11 4.36 28.98
C PHE A 217 0.02 4.23 30.05
N ASP A 218 -0.75 5.28 30.29
CA ASP A 218 -2.06 5.17 30.95
C ASP A 218 -3.20 4.92 29.94
N ARG A 219 -4.41 4.67 30.43
CA ARG A 219 -5.60 4.40 29.61
C ARG A 219 -6.01 5.59 28.72
N SER A 220 -5.56 6.80 29.05
CA SER A 220 -5.77 8.00 28.25
C SER A 220 -4.70 8.18 27.17
N GLY A 221 -3.71 7.28 27.11
CA GLY A 221 -2.59 7.31 26.17
C GLY A 221 -1.44 8.24 26.59
N ASN A 222 -1.46 8.80 27.80
CA ASN A 222 -0.34 9.62 28.29
C ASN A 222 0.87 8.74 28.58
N MET A 223 2.07 9.24 28.28
CA MET A 223 3.32 8.49 28.47
C MET A 223 3.95 8.79 29.83
N PHE A 224 4.41 7.76 30.53
CA PHE A 224 5.24 7.86 31.72
C PHE A 224 6.63 7.35 31.39
N ILE A 225 7.66 8.17 31.62
CA ILE A 225 9.05 7.86 31.25
C ILE A 225 9.93 7.97 32.49
N THR A 226 10.74 6.94 32.75
CA THR A 226 11.79 6.99 33.77
C THR A 226 13.02 7.71 33.20
N ASP A 227 13.30 8.90 33.72
CA ASP A 227 14.38 9.77 33.27
C ASP A 227 15.58 9.58 34.22
N GLU A 228 16.30 8.46 34.03
CA GLU A 228 17.17 7.83 35.02
C GLU A 228 18.23 8.77 35.58
N TYR A 229 18.99 9.46 34.73
CA TYR A 229 20.09 10.33 35.17
C TYR A 229 19.63 11.75 35.55
N ASN A 230 18.32 12.03 35.48
CA ASN A 230 17.68 13.16 36.14
C ASN A 230 16.92 12.76 37.42
N SER A 231 16.97 11.47 37.82
CA SER A 231 16.33 10.92 39.03
C SER A 231 14.84 11.26 39.16
N ARG A 232 14.10 11.23 38.04
CA ARG A 232 12.66 11.59 38.00
C ARG A 232 11.85 10.67 37.10
N ILE A 233 10.53 10.70 37.27
CA ILE A 233 9.55 10.17 36.31
C ILE A 233 8.84 11.38 35.70
N GLN A 234 8.68 11.42 34.38
CA GLN A 234 7.91 12.47 33.70
C GLN A 234 6.64 11.88 33.07
N LYS A 235 5.49 12.52 33.32
CA LYS A 235 4.23 12.28 32.60
C LYS A 235 4.14 13.26 31.42
N PHE A 236 4.09 12.74 30.20
CA PHE A 236 3.81 13.49 28.98
C PHE A 236 2.35 13.24 28.60
N LEU A 237 1.56 14.32 28.56
CA LEU A 237 0.15 14.22 28.21
C LEU A 237 -0.02 13.95 26.71
N LEU A 238 -0.92 13.03 26.36
CA LEU A 238 -1.35 12.83 24.98
C LEU A 238 -2.24 14.00 24.56
N THR A 239 -1.58 15.08 24.15
CA THR A 239 -2.24 16.15 23.42
C THR A 239 -2.66 15.59 22.06
N LYS A 240 -3.97 15.53 21.80
CA LYS A 240 -4.52 15.17 20.48
C LYS A 240 -4.07 16.14 19.37
N ASP A 241 -3.51 17.29 19.75
CA ASP A 241 -3.10 18.38 18.86
C ASP A 241 -1.60 18.42 18.51
N SER A 242 -0.77 17.51 19.01
CA SER A 242 0.67 17.48 18.62
C SER A 242 0.92 16.98 17.18
N PHE A 243 -0.11 16.46 16.50
CA PHE A 243 -0.12 16.19 15.05
C PHE A 243 -1.46 16.53 14.40
N ALA A 244 -2.19 17.52 14.92
CA ALA A 244 -3.41 17.97 14.26
C ALA A 244 -3.04 18.67 12.94
N LEU A 245 -3.71 18.28 11.85
CA LEU A 245 -3.62 18.97 10.58
C LEU A 245 -4.57 20.17 10.61
N SER A 246 -4.21 21.26 9.94
CA SER A 246 -5.10 22.45 9.89
C SER A 246 -6.28 22.27 8.94
N PHE A 247 -6.35 21.15 8.23
CA PHE A 247 -7.30 20.82 7.16
C PHE A 247 -7.81 19.38 7.33
N ASN A 248 -8.99 19.08 6.79
CA ASN A 248 -9.50 17.71 6.82
C ASN A 248 -8.75 16.81 5.82
N GLN A 249 -8.23 15.70 6.33
CA GLN A 249 -7.91 14.52 5.54
C GLN A 249 -8.87 13.40 5.93
N PRO A 250 -10.04 13.28 5.27
CA PRO A 250 -10.92 12.14 5.51
C PRO A 250 -10.20 10.82 5.14
N LYS A 251 -10.64 9.70 5.75
CA LYS A 251 -10.22 8.36 5.35
C LYS A 251 -11.17 7.86 4.25
N LEU A 252 -10.71 7.81 3.00
CA LEU A 252 -11.52 7.46 1.82
C LEU A 252 -11.08 6.08 1.28
N CYS A 253 -12.04 5.28 0.80
CA CYS A 253 -11.72 4.01 0.15
C CYS A 253 -11.14 4.26 -1.26
N LEU A 254 -10.40 3.30 -1.83
CA LEU A 254 -9.95 3.35 -3.24
C LEU A 254 -11.13 3.32 -4.25
N THR A 255 -12.33 2.98 -3.78
CA THR A 255 -13.61 3.00 -4.49
C THR A 255 -14.51 4.17 -4.07
N ALA A 256 -13.95 5.19 -3.41
CA ALA A 256 -14.66 6.39 -2.97
C ALA A 256 -15.41 7.07 -4.12
N ALA A 257 -16.68 7.38 -3.86
CA ALA A 257 -17.57 8.00 -4.82
C ALA A 257 -18.35 9.13 -4.15
N TRP A 258 -18.73 10.12 -4.94
CA TRP A 258 -19.59 11.22 -4.53
C TRP A 258 -20.86 11.21 -5.37
N ASN A 259 -21.93 11.83 -4.87
CA ASN A 259 -23.11 12.08 -5.68
C ASN A 259 -22.66 12.91 -6.90
N PRO A 260 -22.89 12.45 -8.15
CA PRO A 260 -22.44 13.17 -9.33
C PRO A 260 -23.13 14.53 -9.48
N ASN A 261 -24.30 14.74 -8.86
CA ASN A 261 -24.98 16.02 -8.81
C ASN A 261 -24.52 16.81 -7.58
N GLY A 262 -23.81 17.92 -7.83
CA GLY A 262 -23.41 18.87 -6.81
C GLY A 262 -24.58 19.73 -6.33
N ILE A 263 -24.59 20.04 -5.03
CA ILE A 263 -25.46 21.02 -4.41
C ILE A 263 -24.74 22.38 -4.46
N THR A 264 -25.38 23.43 -4.96
CA THR A 264 -24.84 24.80 -4.82
C THR A 264 -24.82 25.18 -3.34
N PHE A 265 -23.62 25.32 -2.77
CA PHE A 265 -23.42 25.71 -1.37
C PHE A 265 -23.44 27.23 -1.20
N ALA A 266 -22.85 27.96 -2.15
CA ALA A 266 -22.89 29.41 -2.22
C ALA A 266 -22.83 29.86 -3.69
N ASP A 267 -23.45 30.99 -4.02
CA ASP A 267 -23.57 31.53 -5.38
C ASP A 267 -22.91 32.92 -5.53
N GLU A 268 -23.06 33.53 -6.71
CA GLU A 268 -22.44 34.81 -7.05
C GLU A 268 -22.80 35.93 -6.06
N ALA A 269 -24.00 35.90 -5.48
CA ALA A 269 -24.44 36.93 -4.53
C ALA A 269 -23.62 36.89 -3.23
N ILE A 270 -23.07 35.72 -2.86
CA ILE A 270 -22.30 35.52 -1.64
C ILE A 270 -20.78 35.53 -1.93
N VAL A 271 -20.32 34.72 -2.88
CA VAL A 271 -18.88 34.54 -3.16
C VAL A 271 -18.34 35.45 -4.27
N GLY A 272 -19.21 36.20 -4.95
CA GLY A 272 -18.82 37.06 -6.08
C GLY A 272 -18.37 36.26 -7.30
N LYS A 273 -17.81 36.97 -8.28
CA LYS A 273 -17.28 36.35 -9.50
C LYS A 273 -15.91 35.72 -9.29
N HIS A 274 -15.68 34.60 -10.00
CA HIS A 274 -14.46 33.82 -10.04
C HIS A 274 -13.84 33.48 -8.67
N PRO A 275 -14.55 32.78 -7.76
CA PRO A 275 -13.99 32.35 -6.47
C PRO A 275 -12.68 31.53 -6.69
N PRO A 276 -11.51 32.01 -6.25
CA PRO A 276 -10.22 31.43 -6.67
C PRO A 276 -9.77 30.29 -5.76
N ALA A 277 -10.13 30.32 -4.47
CA ALA A 277 -9.71 29.34 -3.47
C ALA A 277 -10.80 29.07 -2.42
N ILE A 278 -10.82 27.84 -1.91
CA ILE A 278 -11.63 27.38 -0.79
C ILE A 278 -10.77 26.57 0.17
N PHE A 279 -11.01 26.71 1.47
CA PHE A 279 -10.36 25.91 2.51
C PHE A 279 -11.39 25.51 3.57
N VAL A 280 -11.35 24.25 4.01
CA VAL A 280 -12.17 23.74 5.12
C VAL A 280 -11.23 23.18 6.18
N ASN A 281 -11.27 23.78 7.38
CA ASN A 281 -10.42 23.35 8.49
C ASN A 281 -11.02 22.14 9.24
N THR A 282 -10.27 21.60 10.19
CA THR A 282 -10.67 20.45 11.02
C THR A 282 -11.94 20.64 11.87
N ASN A 283 -12.36 21.90 12.07
CA ASN A 283 -13.62 22.27 12.73
C ASN A 283 -14.75 22.48 11.70
N ASN A 284 -14.62 21.95 10.48
CA ASN A 284 -15.54 22.12 9.35
C ASN A 284 -15.91 23.57 9.00
N THR A 285 -15.12 24.55 9.44
CA THR A 285 -15.35 25.95 9.10
C THR A 285 -14.79 26.24 7.72
N ILE A 286 -15.66 26.75 6.85
CA ILE A 286 -15.42 26.93 5.42
C ILE A 286 -14.97 28.37 5.19
N HIS A 287 -13.88 28.55 4.44
CA HIS A 287 -13.29 29.83 4.12
C HIS A 287 -13.18 29.97 2.60
N VAL A 288 -13.71 31.06 2.04
CA VAL A 288 -13.69 31.35 0.59
C VAL A 288 -13.22 32.78 0.35
N ILE A 289 -12.36 32.96 -0.65
CA ILE A 289 -12.02 34.30 -1.15
C ILE A 289 -13.16 34.79 -2.08
N ASN A 290 -13.71 35.97 -1.78
CA ASN A 290 -14.47 36.76 -2.74
C ASN A 290 -13.51 37.76 -3.40
N GLN A 291 -13.03 37.40 -4.59
CA GLN A 291 -12.03 38.18 -5.32
C GLN A 291 -12.58 39.55 -5.78
N GLN A 292 -13.85 39.59 -6.17
CA GLN A 292 -14.53 40.80 -6.65
C GLN A 292 -14.62 41.89 -5.57
N ASN A 293 -14.95 41.50 -4.34
CA ASN A 293 -15.09 42.43 -3.22
C ASN A 293 -13.81 42.56 -2.38
N SER A 294 -12.77 41.78 -2.66
CA SER A 294 -11.55 41.66 -1.84
C SER A 294 -11.88 41.35 -0.37
N THR A 295 -12.66 40.30 -0.13
CA THR A 295 -13.02 39.83 1.21
C THR A 295 -12.81 38.34 1.38
N ILE A 296 -12.72 37.90 2.64
CA ILE A 296 -12.73 36.48 3.01
C ILE A 296 -14.09 36.22 3.66
N VAL A 297 -14.85 35.29 3.08
CA VAL A 297 -16.17 34.87 3.55
C VAL A 297 -16.01 33.57 4.32
N MET A 298 -16.59 33.51 5.53
CA MET A 298 -16.49 32.37 6.43
C MET A 298 -17.87 31.83 6.81
N TRP A 299 -17.97 30.52 6.92
CA TRP A 299 -19.11 29.79 7.49
C TRP A 299 -18.59 28.91 8.63
N GLN A 300 -19.30 28.88 9.75
CA GLN A 300 -19.10 27.86 10.78
C GLN A 300 -19.96 26.62 10.47
N GLU A 301 -19.63 25.50 11.11
CA GLU A 301 -20.38 24.25 10.98
C GLU A 301 -21.89 24.49 11.24
N GLU A 302 -22.74 23.74 10.53
CA GLU A 302 -24.21 23.85 10.54
C GLU A 302 -24.82 25.15 9.98
N SER A 303 -24.05 26.19 9.65
CA SER A 303 -24.59 27.44 9.11
C SER A 303 -24.78 27.41 7.58
N ASP A 304 -25.97 27.83 7.13
CA ASP A 304 -26.36 28.03 5.73
C ASP A 304 -26.06 29.44 5.19
N HIS A 305 -25.65 30.37 6.07
CA HIS A 305 -25.30 31.76 5.73
C HIS A 305 -23.86 32.09 6.19
N PRO A 306 -23.19 33.09 5.59
CA PRO A 306 -21.88 33.53 6.07
C PRO A 306 -21.94 34.01 7.53
N THR A 307 -21.14 33.40 8.40
CA THR A 307 -21.07 33.75 9.82
C THR A 307 -20.08 34.89 10.10
N LYS A 308 -19.10 35.10 9.22
CA LYS A 308 -18.14 36.20 9.31
C LYS A 308 -17.64 36.61 7.93
N ILE A 309 -17.48 37.92 7.71
CA ILE A 309 -16.82 38.49 6.54
C ILE A 309 -15.63 39.30 7.04
N ILE A 310 -14.42 38.96 6.59
CA ILE A 310 -13.19 39.68 6.91
C ILE A 310 -12.84 40.58 5.72
N THR A 311 -12.66 41.86 6.01
CA THR A 311 -12.27 42.90 5.04
C THR A 311 -10.85 43.37 5.30
N GLY A 312 -10.18 43.87 4.26
CA GLY A 312 -8.84 44.44 4.36
C GLY A 312 -8.44 45.15 3.07
N ASN A 313 -7.29 45.82 3.08
CA ASN A 313 -6.81 46.63 1.95
C ASN A 313 -6.02 45.80 0.91
N PHE A 314 -6.62 44.71 0.44
CA PHE A 314 -6.03 43.84 -0.58
C PHE A 314 -6.21 44.44 -1.98
N THR A 315 -5.50 43.90 -2.96
CA THR A 315 -5.75 44.20 -4.39
C THR A 315 -6.38 43.04 -5.11
N VAL A 316 -5.72 41.88 -5.09
CA VAL A 316 -6.24 40.65 -5.69
C VAL A 316 -5.73 39.47 -4.86
N LEU A 317 -6.67 38.75 -4.26
CA LEU A 317 -6.43 37.54 -3.50
C LEU A 317 -6.52 36.32 -4.44
N TYR A 318 -5.47 35.50 -4.45
CA TYR A 318 -5.40 34.28 -5.28
C TYR A 318 -5.48 32.98 -4.48
N SER A 319 -4.98 32.99 -3.26
CA SER A 319 -4.76 31.80 -2.44
C SER A 319 -4.96 32.11 -0.97
N LEU A 320 -5.45 31.12 -0.22
CA LEU A 320 -5.61 31.20 1.23
C LEU A 320 -5.19 29.87 1.88
N PHE A 321 -4.72 29.94 3.12
CA PHE A 321 -4.49 28.80 4.00
C PHE A 321 -4.87 29.19 5.43
N VAL A 322 -5.45 28.29 6.21
CA VAL A 322 -5.83 28.55 7.60
C VAL A 322 -5.10 27.56 8.50
N THR A 323 -4.49 28.01 9.60
CA THR A 323 -3.85 27.13 10.59
C THR A 323 -4.82 26.69 11.69
N LEU A 324 -4.44 25.69 12.48
CA LEU A 324 -5.19 25.23 13.67
C LEU A 324 -5.64 26.36 14.59
N ASN A 325 -4.78 27.35 14.82
CA ASN A 325 -5.03 28.48 15.71
C ASN A 325 -6.05 29.50 15.11
N GLY A 326 -6.59 29.22 13.93
CA GLY A 326 -7.51 30.10 13.21
C GLY A 326 -6.83 31.30 12.56
N ASP A 327 -5.50 31.31 12.45
CA ASP A 327 -4.78 32.33 11.69
C ASP A 327 -4.97 32.08 10.18
N ILE A 328 -5.30 33.14 9.43
CA ILE A 328 -5.57 33.06 7.99
C ILE A 328 -4.42 33.71 7.22
N TYR A 329 -3.78 32.94 6.35
CA TYR A 329 -2.69 33.38 5.48
C TYR A 329 -3.24 33.61 4.07
N ILE A 330 -2.91 34.77 3.48
CA ILE A 330 -3.38 35.20 2.16
C ILE A 330 -2.26 35.82 1.32
N GLY A 331 -2.28 35.56 0.01
CA GLY A 331 -1.36 36.19 -0.95
C GLY A 331 -2.02 37.35 -1.68
N ASP A 332 -1.52 38.58 -1.48
CA ASP A 332 -1.95 39.78 -2.21
C ASP A 332 -0.96 40.07 -3.35
N GLY A 333 -1.41 39.85 -4.60
CA GLY A 333 -0.50 39.70 -5.74
C GLY A 333 0.03 40.99 -6.36
N LEU A 334 -0.71 42.11 -6.29
CA LEU A 334 -0.40 43.32 -7.08
C LEU A 334 0.22 44.48 -6.27
N LYS A 335 0.27 44.40 -4.94
CA LYS A 335 1.02 45.33 -4.06
C LYS A 335 2.29 44.66 -3.53
N ASP A 336 3.36 44.72 -4.32
CA ASP A 336 4.72 44.25 -3.97
C ASP A 336 4.81 42.76 -3.55
N GLY A 337 3.84 41.92 -3.93
CA GLY A 337 3.82 40.49 -3.64
C GLY A 337 3.93 40.15 -2.15
N ARG A 338 2.96 40.54 -1.33
CA ARG A 338 3.03 40.32 0.12
C ARG A 338 2.09 39.19 0.55
N ILE A 339 2.61 38.27 1.35
CA ILE A 339 1.80 37.28 2.05
C ILE A 339 1.51 37.83 3.44
N GLN A 340 0.23 37.98 3.76
CA GLN A 340 -0.25 38.53 5.02
C GLN A 340 -0.90 37.45 5.86
N LYS A 341 -0.67 37.52 7.17
CA LYS A 341 -1.32 36.73 8.21
C LYS A 341 -2.36 37.61 8.91
N TRP A 342 -3.61 37.19 8.92
CA TRP A 342 -4.63 37.69 9.82
C TRP A 342 -4.68 36.80 11.06
N SER A 343 -4.66 37.41 12.24
CA SER A 343 -4.81 36.70 13.52
C SER A 343 -6.23 36.84 14.04
N SER A 344 -6.81 35.71 14.45
CA SER A 344 -8.16 35.60 15.01
C SER A 344 -8.31 36.38 16.33
N GLU A 345 -7.26 36.38 17.15
CA GLU A 345 -7.19 37.06 18.46
C GLU A 345 -7.10 38.58 18.32
N THR A 346 -6.26 39.07 17.40
CA THR A 346 -5.96 40.52 17.28
C THR A 346 -6.80 41.22 16.22
N ASN A 347 -7.39 40.46 15.29
CA ASN A 347 -8.15 40.95 14.13
C ASN A 347 -7.34 41.88 13.20
N ILE A 348 -6.01 41.74 13.19
CA ILE A 348 -5.07 42.59 12.43
C ILE A 348 -4.33 41.75 11.39
N PHE A 349 -4.03 42.37 10.24
CA PHE A 349 -3.16 41.81 9.20
C PHE A 349 -1.69 42.21 9.43
N VAL A 350 -0.79 41.23 9.43
CA VAL A 350 0.66 41.42 9.52
C VAL A 350 1.32 40.78 8.30
N THR A 351 2.27 41.47 7.65
CA THR A 351 3.05 40.86 6.56
C THR A 351 4.01 39.83 7.13
N VAL A 352 3.90 38.58 6.68
CA VAL A 352 4.73 37.46 7.17
C VAL A 352 5.78 37.01 6.17
N MET A 353 5.62 37.28 4.87
CA MET A 353 6.60 36.92 3.84
C MET A 353 6.45 37.85 2.63
N ASN A 354 7.57 38.29 2.06
CA ASN A 354 7.60 39.12 0.84
C ASN A 354 8.07 38.24 -0.32
N VAL A 355 7.36 38.28 -1.45
CA VAL A 355 7.66 37.60 -2.70
C VAL A 355 7.58 38.61 -3.85
N ASN A 356 8.12 38.29 -5.02
CA ASN A 356 8.13 39.18 -6.18
C ASN A 356 7.09 38.78 -7.26
N SER A 357 6.05 38.05 -6.85
CA SER A 357 5.04 37.44 -7.72
C SER A 357 3.78 37.11 -6.93
N SER A 358 2.61 37.05 -7.58
CA SER A 358 1.40 36.44 -7.02
C SER A 358 1.66 34.98 -6.60
N CYS A 359 1.22 34.62 -5.40
CA CYS A 359 1.15 33.24 -4.91
C CYS A 359 -0.16 32.59 -5.37
N TYR A 360 -0.09 31.59 -6.25
CA TYR A 360 -1.26 30.83 -6.71
C TYR A 360 -1.62 29.65 -5.79
N GLY A 361 -0.72 29.28 -4.90
CA GLY A 361 -0.97 28.32 -3.82
C GLY A 361 -0.18 28.73 -2.59
N LEU A 362 -0.80 28.55 -1.42
CA LEU A 362 -0.19 28.74 -0.11
C LEU A 362 -0.39 27.47 0.71
N PHE A 363 0.61 27.14 1.53
CA PHE A 363 0.55 26.03 2.47
C PHE A 363 1.43 26.34 3.67
N VAL A 364 1.02 25.95 4.89
CA VAL A 364 1.89 25.96 6.07
C VAL A 364 2.09 24.52 6.50
N ASP A 365 3.35 24.06 6.52
CA ASP A 365 3.69 22.69 6.94
C ASP A 365 3.72 22.53 8.47
N ILE A 366 3.89 21.27 8.92
CA ILE A 366 3.92 20.90 10.34
C ILE A 366 5.12 21.45 11.13
N ASN A 367 6.07 22.14 10.47
CA ASN A 367 7.22 22.82 11.09
C ASN A 367 7.10 24.36 11.01
N ASP A 368 5.88 24.86 10.79
CA ASP A 368 5.57 26.27 10.55
C ASP A 368 6.38 26.88 9.40
N ALA A 369 6.69 26.12 8.35
CA ALA A 369 7.20 26.69 7.10
C ALA A 369 6.04 27.06 6.17
N LEU A 370 5.99 28.33 5.78
CA LEU A 370 5.05 28.89 4.82
C LEU A 370 5.62 28.74 3.40
N TYR A 371 4.85 28.13 2.52
CA TYR A 371 5.17 27.90 1.10
C TYR A 371 4.31 28.82 0.23
N CYS A 372 4.89 29.32 -0.86
CA CYS A 372 4.21 30.08 -1.91
C CYS A 372 4.62 29.58 -3.29
N SER A 373 3.61 29.25 -4.10
CA SER A 373 3.78 28.86 -5.50
C SER A 373 3.74 30.10 -6.41
N MET A 374 4.88 30.46 -6.99
CA MET A 374 5.03 31.68 -7.80
C MET A 374 4.92 31.34 -9.28
N SER A 375 3.69 31.30 -9.81
CA SER A 375 3.36 30.99 -11.22
C SER A 375 4.29 31.69 -12.22
N ALA A 376 4.43 33.02 -12.14
CA ALA A 376 5.21 33.84 -13.07
C ALA A 376 6.74 33.67 -12.96
N HIS A 377 7.23 33.07 -11.87
CA HIS A 377 8.64 32.77 -11.64
C HIS A 377 8.95 31.28 -11.68
N HIS A 378 7.97 30.42 -12.01
CA HIS A 378 8.19 29.00 -12.31
C HIS A 378 8.90 28.23 -11.18
N GLN A 379 8.60 28.59 -9.93
CA GLN A 379 9.17 27.99 -8.73
C GLN A 379 8.22 28.09 -7.54
N VAL A 380 8.39 27.19 -6.57
CA VAL A 380 7.79 27.26 -5.24
C VAL A 380 8.87 27.71 -4.27
N VAL A 381 8.59 28.70 -3.44
CA VAL A 381 9.50 29.20 -2.39
C VAL A 381 8.90 28.96 -1.01
N LYS A 382 9.76 28.82 0.00
CA LYS A 382 9.36 28.65 1.40
C LYS A 382 10.18 29.50 2.37
N ARG A 383 9.59 29.80 3.53
CA ARG A 383 10.23 30.45 4.68
C ARG A 383 9.67 29.90 5.99
N SER A 384 10.50 29.73 7.02
CA SER A 384 10.01 29.42 8.37
C SER A 384 9.36 30.66 9.00
N LEU A 385 8.19 30.48 9.59
CA LEU A 385 7.49 31.51 10.36
C LEU A 385 8.15 31.75 11.73
N ASN A 386 9.01 30.82 12.18
CA ASN A 386 9.80 30.94 13.41
C ASN A 386 11.05 31.83 13.23
N ASP A 387 11.43 32.18 11.99
CA ASP A 387 12.50 33.14 11.71
C ASP A 387 12.04 34.58 12.06
N SER A 388 12.54 35.10 13.18
CA SER A 388 12.26 36.47 13.67
C SER A 388 12.77 37.59 12.76
N VAL A 389 13.73 37.27 11.88
CA VAL A 389 14.20 38.15 10.81
C VAL A 389 13.46 37.76 9.52
N MET A 390 13.06 38.74 8.71
CA MET A 390 12.63 38.49 7.33
C MET A 390 13.85 38.10 6.46
N SER A 391 14.31 36.86 6.67
CA SER A 391 15.34 36.20 5.87
C SER A 391 14.87 36.01 4.42
N SER A 392 15.81 35.88 3.48
CA SER A 392 15.48 35.60 2.08
C SER A 392 14.78 34.24 1.93
N ASN A 393 13.69 34.22 1.15
CA ASN A 393 12.95 32.99 0.87
C ASN A 393 13.88 31.94 0.24
N ARG A 394 13.70 30.68 0.61
CA ARG A 394 14.43 29.55 0.02
C ARG A 394 13.59 28.92 -1.10
N VAL A 395 14.22 28.47 -2.17
CA VAL A 395 13.53 27.67 -3.20
C VAL A 395 13.21 26.29 -2.62
N ALA A 396 11.99 25.83 -2.82
CA ALA A 396 11.49 24.52 -2.42
C ALA A 396 11.30 23.57 -3.61
N ALA A 397 10.92 24.10 -4.78
CA ALA A 397 10.81 23.36 -6.04
C ALA A 397 10.95 24.32 -7.25
N GLY A 398 11.39 23.80 -8.39
CA GLY A 398 11.66 24.59 -9.60
C GLY A 398 13.04 25.29 -9.58
N THR A 399 13.45 25.86 -10.71
CA THR A 399 14.75 26.55 -10.88
C THR A 399 14.64 28.06 -11.10
N GLY A 400 13.41 28.61 -11.14
CA GLY A 400 13.18 29.98 -11.59
C GLY A 400 12.99 30.14 -13.11
N ALA A 401 13.34 29.11 -13.89
CA ALA A 401 13.18 29.06 -15.35
C ALA A 401 12.09 28.07 -15.76
N TYR A 402 11.31 28.41 -16.79
CA TYR A 402 10.31 27.49 -17.34
C TYR A 402 10.96 26.30 -18.05
N GLY A 403 10.31 25.15 -17.99
CA GLY A 403 10.67 23.95 -18.73
C GLY A 403 9.97 22.71 -18.18
N SER A 404 10.14 21.56 -18.83
CA SER A 404 9.57 20.27 -18.40
C SER A 404 10.59 19.30 -17.80
N ALA A 405 11.85 19.70 -17.60
CA ALA A 405 12.81 18.86 -16.87
C ALA A 405 12.29 18.53 -15.45
N LEU A 406 12.81 17.46 -14.84
CA LEU A 406 12.32 17.00 -13.53
C LEU A 406 12.51 18.03 -12.40
N ASN A 407 13.49 18.93 -12.52
CA ASN A 407 13.72 20.04 -11.60
C ASN A 407 13.11 21.38 -12.06
N GLN A 408 12.40 21.40 -13.19
CA GLN A 408 11.77 22.60 -13.76
C GLN A 408 10.24 22.53 -13.65
N LEU A 409 9.62 23.69 -13.54
CA LEU A 409 8.17 23.88 -13.51
C LEU A 409 7.79 24.90 -14.59
N TYR A 410 6.52 24.97 -14.96
CA TYR A 410 5.99 25.98 -15.85
C TYR A 410 4.55 26.36 -15.43
N ASP A 411 4.39 27.59 -14.94
CA ASP A 411 3.14 28.09 -14.31
C ASP A 411 2.68 27.15 -13.15
N PRO A 412 3.50 26.94 -12.10
CA PRO A 412 3.06 26.18 -10.94
C PRO A 412 1.93 26.91 -10.21
N ARG A 413 0.90 26.16 -9.81
CA ARG A 413 -0.32 26.70 -9.17
C ARG A 413 -0.51 26.17 -7.76
N GLY A 414 -1.48 25.30 -7.53
CA GLY A 414 -1.69 24.68 -6.23
C GLY A 414 -0.48 23.88 -5.77
N ILE A 415 -0.33 23.84 -4.45
CA ILE A 415 0.70 23.09 -3.73
C ILE A 415 0.07 22.37 -2.55
N PHE A 416 0.64 21.23 -2.19
CA PHE A 416 0.28 20.47 -1.00
C PHE A 416 1.55 19.91 -0.39
N VAL A 417 1.76 20.06 0.92
CA VAL A 417 2.92 19.49 1.62
C VAL A 417 2.42 18.41 2.57
N ASP A 418 2.90 17.19 2.42
CA ASP A 418 2.51 16.08 3.29
C ASP A 418 3.27 16.09 4.63
N VAL A 419 2.92 15.16 5.52
CA VAL A 419 3.55 15.06 6.86
C VAL A 419 5.02 14.61 6.86
N ASN A 420 5.58 14.18 5.71
CA ASN A 420 7.01 13.93 5.53
C ASN A 420 7.76 15.20 5.05
N LEU A 421 7.02 16.29 4.81
CA LEU A 421 7.47 17.49 4.11
C LEU A 421 7.70 17.29 2.60
N ASP A 422 7.09 16.25 2.02
CA ASP A 422 7.12 16.04 0.57
C ASP A 422 6.15 17.03 -0.11
N LEU A 423 6.66 17.78 -1.09
CA LEU A 423 5.95 18.88 -1.75
C LEU A 423 5.38 18.43 -3.09
N TYR A 424 4.06 18.40 -3.17
CA TYR A 424 3.31 18.18 -4.41
C TYR A 424 3.00 19.53 -5.07
N VAL A 425 3.21 19.64 -6.39
CA VAL A 425 3.02 20.87 -7.18
C VAL A 425 2.20 20.55 -8.43
N THR A 426 1.08 21.27 -8.65
CA THR A 426 0.38 21.21 -9.95
C THR A 426 1.10 22.13 -10.94
N ASP A 427 1.78 21.49 -11.89
CA ASP A 427 2.62 22.12 -12.90
C ASP A 427 1.77 22.37 -14.15
N CYS A 428 0.99 23.47 -14.12
CA CYS A 428 -0.17 23.64 -15.01
C CYS A 428 0.21 23.55 -16.49
N ARG A 429 1.24 24.27 -16.94
CA ARG A 429 1.55 24.34 -18.39
C ARG A 429 2.27 23.09 -18.92
N ASN A 430 2.86 22.30 -18.02
CA ASN A 430 3.36 20.96 -18.34
C ASN A 430 2.29 19.87 -18.17
N ASN A 431 1.04 20.22 -17.80
CA ASN A 431 -0.08 19.28 -17.66
C ASN A 431 0.21 18.08 -16.75
N ARG A 432 0.91 18.30 -15.62
CA ARG A 432 1.34 17.25 -14.71
C ARG A 432 1.27 17.66 -13.24
N VAL A 433 1.36 16.67 -12.35
CA VAL A 433 1.64 16.87 -10.93
C VAL A 433 3.02 16.29 -10.61
N GLN A 434 3.88 17.10 -10.02
CA GLN A 434 5.21 16.68 -9.57
C GLN A 434 5.27 16.58 -8.04
N LEU A 435 6.02 15.58 -7.57
CA LEU A 435 6.36 15.33 -6.18
C LEU A 435 7.85 15.59 -5.95
N PHE A 436 8.17 16.61 -5.16
CA PHE A 436 9.52 16.90 -4.69
C PHE A 436 9.66 16.33 -3.28
N GLN A 437 10.46 15.26 -3.15
CA GLN A 437 10.72 14.65 -1.85
C GLN A 437 11.54 15.59 -0.96
N SER A 438 11.35 15.51 0.36
CA SER A 438 12.01 16.43 1.30
C SER A 438 13.54 16.42 1.16
N GLY A 439 14.11 17.55 0.73
CA GLY A 439 15.55 17.72 0.51
C GLY A 439 16.02 17.50 -0.92
N GLU A 440 15.19 16.92 -1.79
CA GLU A 440 15.52 16.68 -3.19
C GLU A 440 15.21 17.89 -4.08
N SER A 441 16.00 18.05 -5.14
CA SER A 441 15.89 19.18 -6.10
C SER A 441 15.19 18.82 -7.41
N SER A 442 15.00 17.52 -7.67
CA SER A 442 14.30 17.00 -8.84
C SER A 442 13.02 16.30 -8.40
N GLY A 443 11.91 16.62 -9.05
CA GLY A 443 10.61 16.02 -8.77
C GLY A 443 10.38 14.70 -9.51
N ILE A 444 9.41 13.94 -9.01
CA ILE A 444 8.87 12.73 -9.63
C ILE A 444 7.51 13.08 -10.22
N THR A 445 7.28 12.81 -11.51
CA THR A 445 5.97 12.98 -12.14
C THR A 445 4.99 11.91 -11.64
N VAL A 446 4.03 12.31 -10.80
CA VAL A 446 3.03 11.40 -10.21
C VAL A 446 1.92 11.05 -11.22
N VAL A 447 1.47 12.05 -12.00
CA VAL A 447 0.38 11.92 -12.96
C VAL A 447 0.40 13.05 -13.98
N GLY A 448 -0.13 12.79 -15.18
CA GLY A 448 -0.18 13.70 -16.31
C GLY A 448 0.88 13.39 -17.36
N SER A 449 1.25 14.40 -18.15
CA SER A 449 2.29 14.28 -19.17
C SER A 449 3.62 13.81 -18.57
N GLU A 450 4.37 13.01 -19.34
CA GLU A 450 5.66 12.42 -18.93
C GLU A 450 5.59 11.39 -17.76
N SER A 451 4.40 10.99 -17.33
CA SER A 451 4.22 9.79 -16.50
C SER A 451 4.61 8.52 -17.28
N LEU A 452 5.19 7.52 -16.59
CA LEU A 452 5.60 6.25 -17.18
C LEU A 452 4.41 5.42 -17.71
N ASN A 453 3.23 5.54 -17.08
CA ASN A 453 2.00 4.84 -17.45
C ASN A 453 0.80 5.79 -17.26
N PRO A 454 0.53 6.72 -18.19
CA PRO A 454 -0.52 7.72 -18.01
C PRO A 454 -1.92 7.09 -18.18
N THR A 455 -2.67 6.97 -17.07
CA THR A 455 -4.07 6.51 -17.11
C THR A 455 -5.06 7.64 -17.41
N ILE A 456 -4.63 8.89 -17.31
CA ILE A 456 -5.44 10.07 -17.60
C ILE A 456 -4.58 11.22 -18.16
N ILE A 457 -5.18 12.01 -19.06
CA ILE A 457 -4.58 13.22 -19.62
C ILE A 457 -5.11 14.43 -18.84
N LEU A 458 -4.22 15.17 -18.16
CA LEU A 458 -4.55 16.43 -17.48
C LEU A 458 -4.42 17.62 -18.44
N ASN A 459 -5.04 18.76 -18.10
CA ASN A 459 -4.93 20.02 -18.82
C ASN A 459 -4.98 21.20 -17.83
N CYS A 460 -3.83 21.82 -17.59
CA CYS A 460 -3.63 22.84 -16.56
C CYS A 460 -4.25 22.47 -15.19
N PRO A 461 -3.74 21.43 -14.51
CA PRO A 461 -4.17 21.17 -13.14
C PRO A 461 -3.91 22.40 -12.26
N SER A 462 -4.90 22.81 -11.45
CA SER A 462 -4.86 24.07 -10.71
C SER A 462 -4.68 23.91 -9.20
N ALA A 463 -5.16 22.81 -8.63
CA ALA A 463 -5.03 22.47 -7.22
C ALA A 463 -5.05 20.95 -7.02
N MET A 464 -4.55 20.49 -5.87
CA MET A 464 -4.64 19.09 -5.46
C MET A 464 -4.74 18.97 -3.93
N ILE A 465 -5.20 17.82 -3.44
CA ILE A 465 -5.16 17.46 -2.02
C ILE A 465 -4.91 15.95 -1.89
N LEU A 466 -4.29 15.54 -0.79
CA LEU A 466 -4.22 14.14 -0.36
C LEU A 466 -5.27 13.85 0.72
N ASP A 467 -5.84 12.66 0.70
CA ASP A 467 -6.60 12.13 1.84
C ASP A 467 -5.68 11.48 2.89
N ALA A 468 -6.25 10.87 3.93
CA ALA A 468 -5.47 10.21 5.00
C ALA A 468 -4.80 8.89 4.57
N GLN A 469 -5.01 8.43 3.33
CA GLN A 469 -4.36 7.25 2.73
C GLN A 469 -3.34 7.63 1.65
N LYS A 470 -3.10 8.94 1.46
CA LYS A 470 -2.31 9.51 0.37
C LYS A 470 -2.89 9.24 -1.03
N TYR A 471 -4.20 9.02 -1.14
CA TYR A 471 -4.89 9.08 -2.42
C TYR A 471 -5.00 10.55 -2.87
N LEU A 472 -4.60 10.78 -4.12
CA LEU A 472 -4.44 12.12 -4.69
C LEU A 472 -5.69 12.53 -5.47
N PHE A 473 -6.24 13.70 -5.14
CA PHE A 473 -7.38 14.33 -5.79
C PHE A 473 -6.95 15.65 -6.42
N ILE A 474 -7.34 15.89 -7.67
CA ILE A 474 -6.78 16.93 -8.54
C ILE A 474 -7.91 17.71 -9.22
N VAL A 475 -7.80 19.03 -9.20
CA VAL A 475 -8.62 19.93 -10.02
C VAL A 475 -8.01 20.03 -11.41
N ASP A 476 -8.65 19.41 -12.40
CA ASP A 476 -8.21 19.39 -13.80
C ASP A 476 -8.90 20.55 -14.55
N GLN A 477 -8.43 21.78 -14.31
CA GLN A 477 -9.16 23.03 -14.56
C GLN A 477 -9.67 23.18 -15.99
N ASN A 478 -8.81 23.01 -17.00
CA ASN A 478 -9.19 23.22 -18.40
C ASN A 478 -10.01 22.06 -18.99
N ASN A 479 -9.94 20.87 -18.38
CA ASN A 479 -10.85 19.76 -18.69
C ASN A 479 -12.15 19.81 -17.87
N HIS A 480 -12.29 20.81 -17.00
CA HIS A 480 -13.48 21.13 -16.23
C HIS A 480 -14.02 19.99 -15.36
N ARG A 481 -13.11 19.29 -14.67
CA ARG A 481 -13.43 18.10 -13.86
C ARG A 481 -12.54 17.96 -12.63
N ILE A 482 -12.97 17.12 -11.69
CA ILE A 482 -12.13 16.61 -10.61
C ILE A 482 -11.72 15.18 -10.94
N VAL A 483 -10.44 14.89 -10.73
CA VAL A 483 -9.79 13.60 -10.97
C VAL A 483 -9.28 13.05 -9.64
N GLY A 484 -9.30 11.72 -9.46
CA GLY A 484 -8.67 11.09 -8.30
C GLY A 484 -8.22 9.66 -8.59
N LEU A 485 -7.40 9.12 -7.70
CA LEU A 485 -6.89 7.75 -7.82
C LEU A 485 -8.02 6.72 -7.58
N GLY A 486 -8.11 5.71 -8.44
CA GLY A 486 -8.96 4.53 -8.29
C GLY A 486 -8.21 3.23 -8.57
N LEU A 487 -8.93 2.10 -8.53
CA LEU A 487 -8.37 0.74 -8.68
C LEU A 487 -7.50 0.55 -9.93
N ASN A 488 -7.86 1.19 -11.05
CA ASN A 488 -7.16 1.09 -12.34
C ASN A 488 -6.31 2.35 -12.65
N GLY A 489 -5.91 3.09 -11.62
CA GLY A 489 -5.22 4.38 -11.72
C GLY A 489 -6.18 5.58 -11.66
N PHE A 490 -5.73 6.75 -12.11
CA PHE A 490 -6.50 7.98 -12.04
C PHE A 490 -7.73 7.96 -12.95
N GLN A 491 -8.89 8.32 -12.39
CA GLN A 491 -10.19 8.38 -13.04
C GLN A 491 -10.87 9.73 -12.78
N CYS A 492 -11.85 10.08 -13.62
CA CYS A 492 -12.69 11.25 -13.37
C CYS A 492 -13.73 10.93 -12.29
N LEU A 493 -13.91 11.84 -11.33
CA LEU A 493 -14.86 11.70 -10.21
C LEU A 493 -16.07 12.60 -10.37
N VAL A 494 -15.86 13.85 -10.82
CA VAL A 494 -16.88 14.90 -10.88
C VAL A 494 -16.65 15.75 -12.13
N GLY A 495 -17.72 16.19 -12.82
CA GLY A 495 -17.60 17.03 -14.03
C GLY A 495 -17.25 16.25 -15.31
N CYS A 496 -17.37 14.92 -15.29
CA CYS A 496 -16.95 14.04 -16.39
C CYS A 496 -17.73 14.23 -17.70
N TYR A 497 -18.87 14.93 -17.64
CA TYR A 497 -19.71 15.29 -18.80
C TYR A 497 -19.32 16.63 -19.45
N GLY A 498 -18.08 17.08 -19.23
CA GLY A 498 -17.52 18.30 -19.82
C GLY A 498 -18.06 19.60 -19.23
N ARG A 499 -17.70 20.71 -19.90
CA ARG A 499 -18.05 22.08 -19.46
C ARG A 499 -19.56 22.28 -19.34
N GLY A 500 -19.99 22.90 -18.25
CA GLY A 500 -21.35 23.42 -18.17
C GLY A 500 -21.73 23.94 -16.79
N SER A 501 -23.01 24.30 -16.67
CA SER A 501 -23.62 24.89 -15.47
C SER A 501 -24.60 23.96 -14.74
N LYS A 502 -24.87 22.76 -15.27
CA LYS A 502 -25.70 21.74 -14.59
C LYS A 502 -25.06 21.29 -13.26
N SER A 503 -25.83 20.66 -12.38
CA SER A 503 -25.37 20.12 -11.08
C SER A 503 -24.21 19.12 -11.24
N ASN A 504 -24.21 18.34 -12.31
CA ASN A 504 -23.17 17.34 -12.63
C ASN A 504 -22.01 17.87 -13.51
N GLN A 505 -21.97 19.18 -13.76
CA GLN A 505 -20.97 19.82 -14.59
C GLN A 505 -20.22 20.91 -13.80
N LEU A 506 -18.99 21.18 -14.25
CA LEU A 506 -18.15 22.27 -13.76
C LEU A 506 -17.73 23.14 -14.96
N SER A 507 -17.22 24.33 -14.68
CA SER A 507 -16.56 25.20 -15.64
C SER A 507 -15.40 25.89 -14.95
N SER A 508 -14.19 25.64 -15.45
CA SER A 508 -12.93 26.15 -14.92
C SER A 508 -12.83 26.05 -13.39
N PRO A 509 -12.98 24.86 -12.78
CA PRO A 509 -12.82 24.71 -11.34
C PRO A 509 -11.40 25.09 -10.94
N SER A 510 -11.23 25.78 -9.81
CA SER A 510 -9.93 26.36 -9.41
C SER A 510 -9.29 25.66 -8.20
N SER A 511 -10.09 25.24 -7.23
CA SER A 511 -9.68 24.75 -5.91
C SER A 511 -10.70 23.75 -5.37
N LEU A 512 -10.25 22.81 -4.53
CA LEU A 512 -11.11 21.85 -3.84
C LEU A 512 -10.65 21.65 -2.38
N SER A 513 -11.58 21.29 -1.51
CA SER A 513 -11.30 20.92 -0.11
C SER A 513 -12.35 19.91 0.41
N PHE A 514 -12.04 19.17 1.47
CA PHE A 514 -12.95 18.20 2.08
C PHE A 514 -13.45 18.69 3.44
N ASP A 515 -14.67 18.31 3.82
CA ASP A 515 -15.07 18.29 5.24
C ASP A 515 -14.66 16.98 5.93
N ARG A 516 -14.83 16.93 7.25
CA ARG A 516 -14.54 15.75 8.08
C ARG A 516 -15.36 14.50 7.72
N ALA A 517 -16.52 14.67 7.08
CA ALA A 517 -17.37 13.58 6.63
C ALA A 517 -16.93 13.03 5.24
N GLY A 518 -16.05 13.74 4.55
CA GLY A 518 -15.55 13.40 3.21
C GLY A 518 -16.27 14.11 2.07
N ASN A 519 -17.23 15.00 2.33
CA ASN A 519 -17.90 15.75 1.27
C ASN A 519 -16.91 16.70 0.61
N MET A 520 -16.99 16.79 -0.72
CA MET A 520 -16.05 17.57 -1.52
C MET A 520 -16.65 18.95 -1.83
N PHE A 521 -15.97 20.01 -1.44
CA PHE A 521 -16.31 21.38 -1.79
C PHE A 521 -15.39 21.84 -2.93
N VAL A 522 -15.98 22.30 -4.03
CA VAL A 522 -15.27 22.70 -5.26
C VAL A 522 -15.66 24.13 -5.63
N THR A 523 -14.67 25.00 -5.85
CA THR A 523 -14.88 26.30 -6.48
C THR A 523 -15.16 26.08 -7.97
N ASN A 524 -16.34 26.45 -8.44
CA ASN A 524 -16.78 26.32 -9.83
C ASN A 524 -16.65 27.69 -10.51
N ALA A 525 -15.41 28.12 -10.76
CA ALA A 525 -15.07 29.54 -10.85
C ALA A 525 -15.78 30.31 -11.98
N ASP A 526 -15.93 29.73 -13.17
CA ASP A 526 -16.64 30.38 -14.29
C ASP A 526 -18.17 30.33 -14.14
N ASN A 527 -18.70 29.49 -13.25
CA ASN A 527 -20.12 29.45 -12.89
C ASN A 527 -20.41 30.26 -11.60
N PHE A 528 -19.43 31.01 -11.09
CA PHE A 528 -19.54 31.91 -9.94
C PHE A 528 -20.15 31.28 -8.68
N ARG A 529 -19.86 29.99 -8.43
CA ARG A 529 -20.47 29.24 -7.31
C ARG A 529 -19.50 28.27 -6.64
N ILE A 530 -19.84 27.88 -5.42
CA ILE A 530 -19.24 26.74 -4.71
C ILE A 530 -20.21 25.56 -4.83
N GLN A 531 -19.71 24.41 -5.26
CA GLN A 531 -20.48 23.16 -5.26
C GLN A 531 -20.01 22.23 -4.16
N ARG A 532 -20.95 21.67 -3.39
CA ARG A 532 -20.75 20.58 -2.44
C ARG A 532 -21.25 19.28 -3.04
N PHE A 533 -20.34 18.33 -3.23
CA PHE A 533 -20.64 16.96 -3.66
C PHE A 533 -20.65 16.06 -2.43
N ILE A 534 -21.79 15.39 -2.20
CA ILE A 534 -21.98 14.55 -1.00
C ILE A 534 -21.21 13.24 -1.16
N TYR A 535 -20.43 12.86 -0.15
CA TYR A 535 -19.70 11.61 -0.13
C TYR A 535 -20.66 10.43 0.04
N LEU A 536 -20.63 9.49 -0.91
CA LEU A 536 -21.38 8.26 -0.84
C LEU A 536 -20.56 7.28 0.00
N LYS A 537 -20.74 7.33 1.32
CA LYS A 537 -20.01 6.53 2.30
C LYS A 537 -20.29 5.03 2.13
N LYS A 538 -19.55 4.41 1.21
CA LYS A 538 -19.45 2.95 1.07
C LYS A 538 -18.58 2.42 2.20
N SER A 539 -18.97 1.31 2.82
CA SER A 539 -18.05 0.56 3.70
C SER A 539 -16.88 0.09 2.86
N CYS A 540 -15.64 0.30 3.30
CA CYS A 540 -14.50 -0.29 2.58
C CYS A 540 -14.47 -1.82 2.74
N ASP A 541 -15.20 -2.36 3.73
CA ASP A 541 -15.15 -3.75 4.17
C ASP A 541 -16.57 -4.38 4.15
N ASN A 542 -16.97 -4.97 3.01
CA ASN A 542 -18.19 -5.81 2.91
C ASN A 542 -17.87 -7.31 2.80
N LEU A 543 -16.65 -7.67 2.39
CA LEU A 543 -16.13 -9.03 2.36
C LEU A 543 -15.14 -9.18 3.52
N LEU A 544 -15.57 -9.83 4.61
CA LEU A 544 -14.78 -9.89 5.84
C LEU A 544 -13.71 -11.00 5.82
N LYS A 545 -13.99 -12.11 5.14
CA LYS A 545 -13.05 -13.21 4.91
C LYS A 545 -13.52 -14.11 3.77
N THR A 546 -12.56 -14.62 3.00
CA THR A 546 -12.72 -15.76 2.08
C THR A 546 -11.98 -16.96 2.65
N ASP A 547 -12.27 -18.14 2.12
CA ASP A 547 -11.49 -19.35 2.36
C ASP A 547 -10.01 -19.17 1.97
N ASP A 548 -9.10 -19.87 2.67
CA ASP A 548 -7.64 -19.75 2.52
C ASP A 548 -7.00 -21.01 1.89
N ASP A 549 -7.77 -22.09 1.71
CA ASP A 549 -7.22 -23.36 1.22
C ASP A 549 -6.96 -23.37 -0.29
N SER A 550 -5.69 -23.57 -0.63
CA SER A 550 -5.15 -23.61 -1.99
C SER A 550 -5.01 -25.06 -2.50
N GLY A 551 -5.99 -25.91 -2.18
CA GLY A 551 -5.99 -27.34 -2.50
C GLY A 551 -7.38 -27.93 -2.65
N PHE A 552 -7.45 -29.15 -3.20
CA PHE A 552 -8.69 -29.92 -3.39
C PHE A 552 -9.20 -30.52 -2.06
N ASP A 553 -9.65 -29.65 -1.16
CA ASP A 553 -10.37 -29.99 0.07
C ASP A 553 -11.89 -29.87 -0.18
N THR A 554 -12.69 -30.79 0.39
CA THR A 554 -14.16 -30.67 0.37
C THR A 554 -14.69 -29.80 1.52
N GLN A 555 -13.80 -29.24 2.35
CA GLN A 555 -14.12 -28.51 3.57
C GLN A 555 -13.56 -27.09 3.53
N PHE A 556 -14.27 -26.15 4.14
CA PHE A 556 -13.83 -24.77 4.34
C PHE A 556 -13.66 -24.43 5.83
N LYS A 557 -12.72 -23.52 6.14
CA LYS A 557 -12.49 -23.03 7.52
C LYS A 557 -12.30 -21.51 7.57
N LEU A 558 -13.18 -20.83 8.32
CA LEU A 558 -13.19 -19.38 8.48
C LEU A 558 -12.98 -18.97 9.94
N ASP A 559 -11.76 -18.55 10.28
CA ASP A 559 -11.47 -17.88 11.56
C ASP A 559 -11.77 -16.37 11.42
N ILE A 560 -12.78 -15.84 12.11
CA ILE A 560 -13.30 -14.48 11.95
C ILE A 560 -13.64 -13.81 13.30
N HIS A 561 -13.39 -12.51 13.44
CA HIS A 561 -13.86 -11.74 14.59
C HIS A 561 -15.29 -11.27 14.34
N LEU A 562 -16.22 -11.60 15.23
CA LEU A 562 -17.63 -11.22 15.13
C LEU A 562 -18.00 -10.34 16.33
N ASP A 563 -18.76 -9.28 16.07
CA ASP A 563 -19.23 -8.30 17.04
C ASP A 563 -20.68 -8.53 17.45
N VAL A 564 -21.04 -8.14 18.67
CA VAL A 564 -22.44 -8.07 19.12
C VAL A 564 -23.20 -7.01 18.30
N ASP A 565 -24.52 -7.17 18.18
CA ASP A 565 -25.44 -6.26 17.50
C ASP A 565 -25.20 -6.06 15.98
N ILE A 566 -24.42 -6.95 15.35
CA ILE A 566 -24.16 -6.95 13.91
C ILE A 566 -24.74 -8.20 13.24
N MET A 567 -25.43 -8.00 12.12
CA MET A 567 -25.89 -9.07 11.23
C MET A 567 -24.75 -9.57 10.36
N TYR A 568 -24.54 -10.89 10.33
CA TYR A 568 -23.64 -11.54 9.37
C TYR A 568 -24.40 -12.57 8.55
N VAL A 569 -24.07 -12.66 7.25
CA VAL A 569 -24.64 -13.64 6.31
C VAL A 569 -23.52 -14.54 5.82
N LEU A 570 -23.59 -15.82 6.20
CA LEU A 570 -22.75 -16.87 5.65
C LEU A 570 -23.37 -17.38 4.36
N VAL A 571 -22.59 -17.42 3.29
CA VAL A 571 -22.94 -18.00 1.99
C VAL A 571 -22.07 -19.23 1.77
N VAL A 572 -22.70 -20.39 1.59
CA VAL A 572 -22.02 -21.63 1.21
C VAL A 572 -22.31 -21.93 -0.26
N THR A 573 -21.30 -22.24 -1.06
CA THR A 573 -21.45 -22.43 -2.53
C THR A 573 -20.43 -23.39 -3.14
N THR A 574 -20.82 -24.13 -4.17
CA THR A 574 -19.99 -25.14 -4.84
C THR A 574 -18.94 -24.57 -5.77
N TYR A 575 -17.83 -25.31 -5.93
CA TYR A 575 -16.79 -25.00 -6.91
C TYR A 575 -17.29 -25.09 -8.35
N GLU A 576 -18.01 -26.17 -8.69
CA GLU A 576 -18.59 -26.37 -10.03
C GLU A 576 -20.11 -26.14 -10.08
N SER A 577 -20.60 -25.75 -11.27
CA SER A 577 -21.98 -25.34 -11.53
C SER A 577 -23.01 -26.49 -11.59
N LYS A 578 -22.65 -27.70 -11.16
CA LYS A 578 -23.49 -28.92 -11.21
C LYS A 578 -23.26 -29.85 -10.02
N GLU A 579 -22.51 -29.39 -9.02
CA GLU A 579 -22.19 -30.18 -7.85
C GLU A 579 -23.33 -30.04 -6.83
N THR A 580 -23.91 -31.16 -6.40
CA THR A 580 -25.02 -31.19 -5.43
C THR A 580 -24.72 -32.23 -4.35
N GLY A 581 -25.08 -31.91 -3.11
CA GLY A 581 -24.70 -32.75 -1.97
C GLY A 581 -24.87 -32.06 -0.62
N GLU A 582 -24.55 -32.82 0.42
CA GLU A 582 -24.80 -32.45 1.81
C GLU A 582 -23.57 -31.83 2.46
N PHE A 583 -23.82 -30.80 3.26
CA PHE A 583 -22.81 -30.00 3.95
C PHE A 583 -23.24 -29.76 5.40
N SER A 584 -22.29 -29.68 6.33
CA SER A 584 -22.54 -29.49 7.76
C SER A 584 -21.59 -28.44 8.33
N ILE A 585 -22.12 -27.34 8.85
CA ILE A 585 -21.34 -26.26 9.47
C ILE A 585 -21.32 -26.45 11.00
N PHE A 586 -20.12 -26.33 11.55
CA PHE A 586 -19.81 -26.25 12.97
C PHE A 586 -19.28 -24.84 13.29
N ILE A 587 -19.69 -24.27 14.42
CA ILE A 587 -19.22 -22.96 14.87
C ILE A 587 -18.68 -23.08 16.29
N PHE A 588 -17.41 -22.71 16.47
CA PHE A 588 -16.72 -22.66 17.75
C PHE A 588 -16.44 -21.19 18.13
N GLY A 589 -16.59 -20.85 19.41
CA GLY A 589 -16.34 -19.50 19.90
C GLY A 589 -16.74 -19.29 21.35
N LYS A 590 -16.65 -18.06 21.84
CA LYS A 590 -16.72 -17.74 23.28
C LYS A 590 -18.05 -18.04 23.96
N ASN A 591 -19.15 -18.16 23.21
CA ASN A 591 -20.50 -18.48 23.73
C ASN A 591 -21.42 -19.00 22.61
N LYS A 592 -22.63 -19.49 22.98
CA LYS A 592 -23.67 -19.99 22.05
C LYS A 592 -23.93 -19.01 20.89
N VAL A 593 -23.91 -19.53 19.67
CA VAL A 593 -24.21 -18.82 18.41
C VAL A 593 -25.59 -19.25 17.92
N ILE A 594 -26.35 -18.33 17.34
CA ILE A 594 -27.65 -18.64 16.71
C ILE A 594 -27.49 -18.52 15.19
N LEU A 595 -27.77 -19.62 14.49
CA LEU A 595 -27.97 -19.66 13.05
C LEU A 595 -29.47 -19.70 12.77
N GLN A 596 -29.98 -18.75 11.99
CA GLN A 596 -31.41 -18.68 11.65
C GLN A 596 -31.60 -18.79 10.13
N ARG A 597 -32.41 -19.77 9.70
CA ARG A 597 -32.94 -19.84 8.34
C ARG A 597 -34.16 -18.91 8.26
N LEU A 598 -34.38 -18.26 7.12
CA LEU A 598 -35.56 -17.40 6.88
C LEU A 598 -36.90 -18.18 6.77
N SER A 599 -36.96 -19.41 7.27
CA SER A 599 -38.16 -20.24 7.35
C SER A 599 -38.08 -21.24 8.53
N ALA A 600 -38.82 -20.91 9.60
CA ALA A 600 -39.11 -21.68 10.83
C ALA A 600 -37.95 -21.93 11.85
N PRO A 601 -38.21 -21.86 13.18
CA PRO A 601 -37.20 -22.05 14.23
C PRO A 601 -37.21 -23.45 14.89
N VAL A 602 -36.02 -23.99 15.22
CA VAL A 602 -35.84 -25.20 16.05
C VAL A 602 -34.61 -25.06 16.97
N ASN A 603 -34.65 -25.68 18.15
CA ASN A 603 -33.63 -25.64 19.21
C ASN A 603 -33.12 -27.06 19.57
N ILE A 604 -31.88 -27.34 20.00
CA ILE A 604 -30.58 -26.63 20.01
C ILE A 604 -29.49 -27.73 20.00
N GLN A 605 -28.52 -27.71 19.07
CA GLN A 605 -27.11 -28.10 19.30
C GLN A 605 -26.26 -27.98 18.02
N LEU A 606 -25.25 -27.09 18.06
CA LEU A 606 -23.88 -27.19 17.50
C LEU A 606 -23.57 -27.76 16.09
N ARG A 607 -24.56 -28.07 15.25
CA ARG A 607 -24.36 -28.49 13.85
C ARG A 607 -25.51 -27.97 12.99
N TYR A 608 -25.23 -27.14 11.99
CA TYR A 608 -26.18 -26.80 10.94
C TYR A 608 -25.92 -27.71 9.75
N SER A 609 -26.86 -28.58 9.40
CA SER A 609 -26.72 -29.48 8.22
C SER A 609 -27.74 -29.09 7.17
N SER A 610 -27.31 -28.97 5.92
CA SER A 610 -28.19 -28.69 4.78
C SER A 610 -27.65 -29.32 3.50
N LYS A 611 -28.32 -29.08 2.38
CA LYS A 611 -28.05 -29.72 1.10
C LYS A 611 -28.19 -28.72 -0.04
N LEU A 612 -27.15 -28.62 -0.87
CA LEU A 612 -27.24 -27.95 -2.16
C LEU A 612 -27.82 -28.94 -3.18
N THR A 613 -28.91 -28.57 -3.84
CA THR A 613 -29.64 -29.37 -4.84
C THR A 613 -29.79 -28.57 -6.14
N ASP A 614 -30.29 -29.21 -7.20
CA ASP A 614 -30.57 -28.52 -8.47
C ASP A 614 -31.61 -27.38 -8.32
N ASP A 615 -32.44 -27.44 -7.27
CA ASP A 615 -33.41 -26.41 -6.88
C ASP A 615 -32.79 -25.27 -6.03
N SER A 616 -31.54 -25.40 -5.57
CA SER A 616 -30.86 -24.34 -4.83
C SER A 616 -30.57 -23.14 -5.74
N PRO A 617 -30.76 -21.90 -5.26
CA PRO A 617 -30.52 -20.71 -6.07
C PRO A 617 -29.06 -20.64 -6.52
N THR A 618 -28.81 -19.97 -7.65
CA THR A 618 -27.47 -19.92 -8.28
C THR A 618 -26.96 -18.50 -8.48
N TYR A 619 -25.63 -18.34 -8.51
CA TYR A 619 -24.98 -17.05 -8.81
C TYR A 619 -23.68 -17.21 -9.60
N TYR A 620 -23.19 -16.11 -10.19
CA TYR A 620 -21.92 -16.06 -10.93
C TYR A 620 -20.75 -15.72 -9.99
N ARG A 621 -19.89 -16.68 -9.66
CA ARG A 621 -18.75 -16.44 -8.75
C ARG A 621 -17.71 -15.49 -9.34
N ASP A 622 -17.37 -15.68 -10.61
CA ASP A 622 -16.45 -14.86 -11.40
C ASP A 622 -16.92 -14.79 -12.86
N CYS A 623 -16.51 -13.76 -13.61
CA CYS A 623 -16.98 -13.48 -14.98
C CYS A 623 -16.60 -14.52 -16.06
N GLN A 624 -16.15 -15.72 -15.69
CA GLN A 624 -15.80 -16.82 -16.61
C GLN A 624 -16.33 -18.21 -16.20
N VAL A 625 -17.12 -18.34 -15.12
CA VAL A 625 -17.64 -19.63 -14.63
C VAL A 625 -19.18 -19.68 -14.75
N PRO A 626 -19.79 -20.81 -15.17
CA PRO A 626 -21.24 -21.00 -15.12
C PRO A 626 -21.81 -20.91 -13.69
N GLN A 627 -23.11 -20.65 -13.60
CA GLN A 627 -23.88 -20.44 -12.35
C GLN A 627 -23.66 -21.54 -11.28
N CYS A 628 -23.03 -21.21 -10.14
CA CYS A 628 -22.85 -22.13 -9.02
C CYS A 628 -24.03 -22.08 -8.04
N HIS A 629 -24.43 -23.22 -7.48
CA HIS A 629 -25.46 -23.29 -6.44
C HIS A 629 -24.94 -22.71 -5.11
N TYR A 630 -25.83 -22.11 -4.32
CA TYR A 630 -25.50 -21.58 -3.01
C TYR A 630 -26.66 -21.67 -2.00
N GLU A 631 -26.32 -21.54 -0.72
CA GLU A 631 -27.27 -21.32 0.37
C GLU A 631 -26.78 -20.20 1.31
N THR A 632 -27.71 -19.42 1.86
CA THR A 632 -27.45 -18.33 2.81
C THR A 632 -27.93 -18.70 4.22
N SER A 633 -27.17 -18.33 5.25
CA SER A 633 -27.54 -18.47 6.66
C SER A 633 -27.15 -17.23 7.46
N GLN A 634 -28.05 -16.74 8.32
CA GLN A 634 -27.79 -15.58 9.18
C GLN A 634 -27.12 -16.02 10.49
N ILE A 635 -26.05 -15.34 10.89
CA ILE A 635 -25.29 -15.57 12.12
C ILE A 635 -25.50 -14.41 13.10
N TYR A 636 -25.85 -14.74 14.34
CA TYR A 636 -25.89 -13.83 15.48
C TYR A 636 -24.92 -14.30 16.58
N VAL A 637 -24.12 -13.38 17.13
CA VAL A 637 -23.23 -13.64 18.27
C VAL A 637 -23.59 -12.76 19.47
N ASN A 638 -23.51 -13.34 20.67
CA ASN A 638 -23.87 -12.66 21.93
C ASN A 638 -22.65 -12.04 22.65
N THR A 639 -21.43 -12.22 22.13
CA THR A 639 -20.19 -11.70 22.71
C THR A 639 -19.17 -11.41 21.62
N THR A 640 -18.62 -10.19 21.59
CA THR A 640 -17.53 -9.86 20.66
C THR A 640 -16.32 -10.77 20.89
N GLY A 641 -15.79 -11.35 19.81
CA GLY A 641 -14.61 -12.20 19.88
C GLY A 641 -14.29 -12.95 18.59
N LEU A 642 -13.25 -13.77 18.65
CA LEU A 642 -12.90 -14.70 17.58
C LEU A 642 -13.86 -15.90 17.59
N TYR A 643 -14.39 -16.22 16.42
CA TYR A 643 -15.20 -17.39 16.11
C TYR A 643 -14.57 -18.17 14.96
N VAL A 644 -14.68 -19.49 15.00
CA VAL A 644 -14.19 -20.40 13.98
C VAL A 644 -15.38 -21.14 13.39
N LEU A 645 -15.63 -20.93 12.10
CA LEU A 645 -16.59 -21.71 11.34
C LEU A 645 -15.83 -22.77 10.54
N TRP A 646 -16.24 -24.02 10.66
CA TRP A 646 -15.66 -25.16 9.95
C TRP A 646 -16.77 -26.01 9.36
N SER A 647 -16.51 -26.71 8.27
CA SER A 647 -17.53 -27.48 7.57
C SER A 647 -17.11 -28.92 7.26
N GLU A 648 -18.02 -29.87 7.46
CA GLU A 648 -17.92 -31.26 6.97
C GLU A 648 -18.83 -31.41 5.75
N ASN A 649 -18.26 -31.51 4.55
CA ASN A 649 -19.04 -31.59 3.31
C ASN A 649 -18.62 -32.76 2.44
N ASN A 650 -19.61 -33.34 1.75
CA ASN A 650 -19.42 -34.38 0.73
C ASN A 650 -19.26 -33.79 -0.69
N ILE A 651 -18.97 -32.49 -0.80
CA ILE A 651 -18.89 -31.67 -2.02
C ILE A 651 -17.83 -30.58 -1.83
N ASN A 652 -17.24 -30.07 -2.90
CA ASN A 652 -16.29 -28.95 -2.86
C ASN A 652 -17.03 -27.62 -2.61
N ALA A 653 -17.37 -27.35 -1.36
CA ALA A 653 -18.09 -26.15 -0.94
C ALA A 653 -17.16 -25.11 -0.31
N TYR A 654 -17.41 -23.84 -0.63
CA TYR A 654 -16.70 -22.66 -0.12
C TYR A 654 -17.62 -21.84 0.78
N GLY A 655 -17.06 -21.25 1.83
CA GLY A 655 -17.76 -20.31 2.71
C GLY A 655 -17.33 -18.85 2.49
N TYR A 656 -18.31 -17.95 2.43
CA TYR A 656 -18.11 -16.49 2.42
C TYR A 656 -18.92 -15.84 3.53
N ILE A 657 -18.35 -14.87 4.27
CA ILE A 657 -19.10 -14.12 5.29
C ILE A 657 -19.21 -12.64 4.88
N TYR A 658 -20.46 -12.23 4.68
CA TYR A 658 -20.87 -10.85 4.41
C TYR A 658 -21.41 -10.19 5.67
N LYS A 659 -21.30 -8.87 5.73
CA LYS A 659 -21.91 -8.04 6.77
C LYS A 659 -23.25 -7.48 6.28
N ASN A 660 -24.29 -7.64 7.08
CA ASN A 660 -25.68 -7.24 6.84
C ASN A 660 -26.46 -8.00 5.74
N ASP A 661 -26.02 -8.02 4.47
CA ASP A 661 -26.85 -8.49 3.34
C ASP A 661 -26.06 -9.16 2.19
N PHE A 662 -26.76 -9.93 1.33
CA PHE A 662 -26.22 -10.63 0.16
C PHE A 662 -27.27 -10.78 -0.97
N ASN A 663 -26.98 -10.20 -2.15
CA ASN A 663 -27.81 -10.28 -3.36
C ASN A 663 -27.20 -11.23 -4.42
N PRO A 664 -27.84 -12.37 -4.73
CA PRO A 664 -27.29 -13.36 -5.66
C PRO A 664 -27.32 -12.95 -7.14
N LEU A 665 -28.19 -12.01 -7.53
CA LEU A 665 -28.37 -11.64 -8.94
C LEU A 665 -27.22 -10.78 -9.47
N LYS A 666 -26.49 -10.11 -8.57
CA LYS A 666 -25.42 -9.17 -8.89
C LYS A 666 -24.24 -9.38 -7.92
N PRO A 667 -23.51 -10.49 -8.02
CA PRO A 667 -22.51 -10.88 -7.02
C PRO A 667 -21.31 -9.93 -6.92
N SER A 668 -20.92 -9.28 -8.02
CA SER A 668 -19.97 -8.16 -8.03
C SER A 668 -20.54 -6.86 -7.41
N GLU A 669 -21.86 -6.76 -7.27
CA GLU A 669 -22.57 -5.68 -6.56
C GLU A 669 -22.98 -6.07 -5.13
N ASN A 670 -22.57 -7.23 -4.61
CA ASN A 670 -22.59 -7.47 -3.14
C ASN A 670 -21.55 -6.60 -2.40
N LEU A 671 -20.66 -5.99 -3.16
CA LEU A 671 -19.78 -4.91 -2.75
C LEU A 671 -20.42 -3.50 -2.95
N LEU A 672 -21.63 -3.43 -3.53
CA LEU A 672 -22.29 -2.21 -4.02
C LEU A 672 -23.83 -2.32 -4.02
N LEU A 673 -24.47 -2.36 -2.84
CA LEU A 673 -25.92 -2.20 -2.79
C LEU A 673 -26.35 -0.77 -3.16
N SER A 674 -27.15 -0.65 -4.21
CA SER A 674 -28.13 0.42 -4.37
C SER A 674 -29.51 -0.20 -4.59
N HIS A 675 -30.41 0.05 -3.66
CA HIS A 675 -31.84 -0.18 -3.85
C HIS A 675 -32.37 0.89 -4.82
N ASP A 676 -33.26 0.51 -5.74
CA ASP A 676 -34.49 1.25 -6.07
C ASP A 676 -35.26 0.55 -7.20
N ASP A 677 -36.59 0.55 -7.07
CA ASP A 677 -37.60 0.15 -8.06
C ASP A 677 -38.93 0.82 -7.61
N PRO A 678 -39.91 1.15 -8.48
CA PRO A 678 -39.94 1.03 -9.94
C PRO A 678 -40.28 2.33 -10.70
N THR A 679 -39.86 2.45 -11.97
CA THR A 679 -40.73 2.79 -13.12
C THR A 679 -39.98 2.83 -14.46
N GLU A 680 -40.46 2.02 -15.41
CA GLU A 680 -40.41 2.19 -16.87
C GLU A 680 -39.13 2.67 -17.58
N SER A 681 -38.37 1.68 -18.06
CA SER A 681 -37.95 1.52 -19.46
C SER A 681 -37.41 2.72 -20.27
N SER A 682 -36.17 2.58 -20.76
CA SER A 682 -35.96 2.26 -22.18
C SER A 682 -34.51 1.88 -22.49
N CYS A 683 -34.33 0.88 -23.35
CA CYS A 683 -33.03 0.42 -23.84
C CYS A 683 -32.71 1.07 -25.19
N VAL A 684 -31.51 1.63 -25.37
CA VAL A 684 -30.97 2.00 -26.69
C VAL A 684 -29.49 1.61 -26.82
N ILE A 685 -29.30 0.42 -27.39
CA ILE A 685 -28.25 -0.09 -28.29
C ILE A 685 -27.04 0.84 -28.62
N GLY A 686 -25.83 0.26 -28.49
CA GLY A 686 -24.52 0.76 -28.98
C GLY A 686 -23.45 0.59 -27.88
N ASP A 687 -22.37 -0.18 -28.00
CA ASP A 687 -21.67 -0.71 -29.18
C ASP A 687 -21.29 -2.22 -29.08
N GLN A 688 -20.67 -2.73 -30.15
CA GLN A 688 -20.62 -4.17 -30.49
C GLN A 688 -19.55 -5.02 -29.77
N CYS A 689 -19.90 -6.29 -29.54
CA CYS A 689 -19.01 -7.39 -29.18
C CYS A 689 -17.89 -7.63 -30.21
N ASN A 690 -16.75 -8.20 -29.79
CA ASN A 690 -16.00 -9.13 -30.65
C ASN A 690 -15.10 -10.13 -29.88
N PHE A 691 -15.34 -11.42 -30.17
CA PHE A 691 -14.50 -12.62 -30.10
C PHE A 691 -13.57 -12.93 -28.90
N TYR A 692 -13.96 -14.00 -28.19
CA TYR A 692 -13.07 -14.92 -27.49
C TYR A 692 -12.24 -15.79 -28.47
N ILE A 693 -10.99 -16.12 -28.10
CA ILE A 693 -10.31 -17.35 -28.55
C ILE A 693 -9.89 -18.14 -27.30
N LYS A 694 -10.37 -19.38 -27.23
CA LYS A 694 -10.05 -20.37 -26.18
C LYS A 694 -8.87 -21.22 -26.67
N GLY A 695 -7.80 -21.37 -25.89
CA GLY A 695 -6.61 -22.05 -26.38
C GLY A 695 -5.60 -22.49 -25.31
N ILE A 696 -5.74 -23.76 -24.88
CA ILE A 696 -4.71 -24.58 -24.21
C ILE A 696 -4.28 -24.09 -22.81
N GLY A 697 -4.94 -24.63 -21.79
CA GLY A 697 -4.38 -24.68 -20.43
C GLY A 697 -3.47 -25.90 -20.27
N LEU A 698 -2.34 -25.70 -19.57
CA LEU A 698 -1.52 -26.73 -18.94
C LEU A 698 -1.01 -26.11 -17.63
N THR A 699 -1.22 -26.78 -16.50
CA THR A 699 -0.68 -26.37 -15.20
C THR A 699 0.64 -27.10 -14.92
N LEU A 700 1.42 -26.59 -13.96
CA LEU A 700 2.80 -27.00 -13.73
C LEU A 700 2.95 -28.45 -13.20
N ASP A 701 1.85 -29.05 -12.71
CA ASP A 701 1.83 -30.38 -12.09
C ASP A 701 1.92 -31.55 -13.09
N ASP A 702 1.51 -31.35 -14.35
CA ASP A 702 1.61 -32.38 -15.40
C ASP A 702 3.07 -32.73 -15.76
N ILE A 703 4.04 -31.94 -15.26
CA ILE A 703 5.48 -32.07 -15.58
C ILE A 703 6.23 -32.96 -14.56
N LEU A 704 5.64 -33.26 -13.40
CA LEU A 704 6.39 -33.81 -12.23
C LEU A 704 6.12 -35.28 -11.89
N ARG A 705 5.38 -36.05 -12.72
CA ARG A 705 5.18 -37.49 -12.48
C ARG A 705 6.08 -38.36 -13.36
N ASP A 706 7.07 -38.94 -12.70
CA ASP A 706 8.17 -39.73 -13.25
C ASP A 706 7.75 -41.20 -13.49
N GLU A 707 7.64 -41.65 -14.74
CA GLU A 707 7.69 -43.09 -15.13
C GLU A 707 8.32 -43.27 -16.52
N LEU A 708 9.66 -43.27 -16.58
CA LEU A 708 10.41 -43.69 -17.76
C LEU A 708 10.48 -45.23 -17.85
N LYS A 709 9.69 -45.84 -18.76
CA LYS A 709 9.89 -47.24 -19.19
C LYS A 709 9.88 -47.44 -20.71
N SER A 710 10.85 -48.26 -21.14
CA SER A 710 10.93 -49.02 -22.39
C SER A 710 11.32 -48.30 -23.69
N LYS A 711 12.51 -48.68 -24.17
CA LYS A 711 13.04 -48.47 -25.53
C LYS A 711 12.06 -48.94 -26.62
N THR A 712 11.84 -48.15 -27.67
CA THR A 712 12.13 -48.47 -29.09
C THR A 712 11.74 -47.31 -30.02
N VAL A 713 12.21 -47.35 -31.28
CA VAL A 713 11.93 -46.38 -32.37
C VAL A 713 12.57 -44.98 -32.21
N LEU A 714 13.89 -44.88 -32.41
CA LEU A 714 14.61 -43.59 -32.54
C LEU A 714 15.29 -43.36 -33.91
N ASN A 715 14.83 -44.03 -34.98
CA ASN A 715 15.53 -44.00 -36.28
C ASN A 715 14.87 -43.19 -37.41
N ASN A 716 13.65 -42.68 -37.26
CA ASN A 716 12.89 -42.02 -38.36
C ASN A 716 12.33 -40.63 -38.01
N GLN A 717 13.06 -39.81 -37.25
CA GLN A 717 12.70 -38.42 -36.99
C GLN A 717 13.78 -37.41 -37.41
N SER A 718 13.32 -36.17 -37.64
CA SER A 718 14.03 -35.12 -38.37
C SER A 718 15.33 -34.66 -37.71
N PHE A 719 16.22 -34.09 -38.53
CA PHE A 719 17.51 -33.53 -38.09
C PHE A 719 17.36 -32.53 -36.93
N LEU A 720 16.27 -31.75 -36.89
CA LEU A 720 15.93 -30.81 -35.83
C LEU A 720 15.70 -31.49 -34.46
N ILE A 721 15.12 -32.68 -34.42
CA ILE A 721 14.88 -33.43 -33.17
C ILE A 721 16.18 -34.07 -32.67
N LYS A 722 17.05 -34.53 -33.59
CA LYS A 722 18.41 -34.98 -33.25
C LYS A 722 19.30 -33.83 -32.77
N LEU A 723 19.18 -32.64 -33.36
CA LEU A 723 19.89 -31.44 -32.94
C LEU A 723 19.41 -30.93 -31.58
N SER A 724 18.08 -30.95 -31.34
CA SER A 724 17.48 -30.67 -30.04
C SER A 724 18.02 -31.59 -28.96
N ALA A 725 17.94 -32.91 -29.15
CA ALA A 725 18.47 -33.90 -28.20
C ALA A 725 19.99 -33.76 -27.98
N ALA A 726 20.76 -33.44 -29.01
CA ALA A 726 22.20 -33.17 -28.87
C ALA A 726 22.48 -31.90 -28.03
N LEU A 727 21.69 -30.84 -28.18
CA LEU A 727 21.76 -29.66 -27.30
C LEU A 727 21.36 -30.01 -25.86
N THR A 728 20.33 -30.81 -25.64
CA THR A 728 19.95 -31.27 -24.30
C THR A 728 21.07 -32.06 -23.63
N ILE A 729 21.73 -32.97 -24.36
CA ILE A 729 22.86 -33.77 -23.85
C ILE A 729 24.11 -32.90 -23.57
N ILE A 730 24.35 -31.83 -24.35
CA ILE A 730 25.41 -30.86 -24.06
C ILE A 730 25.10 -30.01 -22.82
N ILE A 731 23.82 -29.76 -22.52
CA ILE A 731 23.38 -28.99 -21.34
C ILE A 731 23.40 -29.85 -20.06
N ASP A 732 23.21 -31.17 -20.17
CA ASP A 732 23.24 -32.11 -19.04
C ASP A 732 24.66 -32.41 -18.49
N SER A 733 25.68 -31.66 -18.92
CA SER A 733 27.00 -31.66 -18.30
C SER A 733 26.99 -30.88 -16.97
N ARG A 734 26.29 -31.40 -15.96
CA ARG A 734 26.34 -31.08 -14.51
C ARG A 734 27.01 -29.74 -14.13
N LEU A 735 26.41 -28.57 -14.41
CA LEU A 735 26.65 -27.30 -13.67
C LEU A 735 25.84 -26.05 -14.07
N VAL A 736 24.80 -26.13 -14.92
CA VAL A 736 24.02 -24.94 -15.34
C VAL A 736 22.52 -25.12 -15.09
N GLY A 737 21.93 -24.20 -14.32
CA GLY A 737 20.51 -24.24 -13.94
C GLY A 737 19.54 -23.62 -14.97
N CYS A 738 18.24 -23.71 -14.66
CA CYS A 738 17.09 -23.44 -15.56
C CYS A 738 17.08 -22.10 -16.32
N GLY A 739 17.92 -21.12 -15.96
CA GLY A 739 18.02 -19.82 -16.64
C GLY A 739 18.35 -19.92 -18.14
N MET A 740 19.18 -20.89 -18.56
CA MET A 740 19.42 -21.10 -20.00
C MET A 740 18.23 -21.77 -20.73
N TYR A 741 17.39 -22.51 -20.00
CA TYR A 741 16.23 -23.19 -20.57
C TYR A 741 15.12 -22.19 -20.96
N LEU A 742 14.87 -21.20 -20.09
CA LEU A 742 14.01 -20.05 -20.39
C LEU A 742 14.55 -19.21 -21.55
N LEU A 743 15.88 -19.08 -21.68
CA LEU A 743 16.52 -18.34 -22.76
C LEU A 743 16.42 -19.08 -24.11
N ALA A 744 16.54 -20.41 -24.11
CA ALA A 744 16.28 -21.23 -25.30
C ALA A 744 14.80 -21.16 -25.73
N SER A 745 13.88 -21.29 -24.76
CA SER A 745 12.43 -21.14 -24.95
C SER A 745 12.04 -19.79 -25.56
N SER A 746 12.50 -18.67 -24.98
CA SER A 746 12.16 -17.34 -25.49
C SER A 746 12.76 -17.07 -26.87
N ILE A 747 13.96 -17.57 -27.17
CA ILE A 747 14.56 -17.49 -28.50
C ILE A 747 13.76 -18.32 -29.52
N THR A 748 13.30 -19.53 -29.17
CA THR A 748 12.42 -20.29 -30.08
C THR A 748 11.09 -19.59 -30.35
N SER A 749 10.48 -18.99 -29.32
CA SER A 749 9.24 -18.21 -29.46
C SER A 749 9.44 -16.95 -30.29
N LEU A 750 10.57 -16.25 -30.12
CA LEU A 750 10.89 -15.05 -30.90
C LEU A 750 11.16 -15.41 -32.38
N LEU A 751 11.83 -16.53 -32.64
CA LEU A 751 12.06 -17.04 -34.00
C LEU A 751 10.73 -17.47 -34.68
N THR A 752 9.82 -18.14 -33.97
CA THR A 752 8.51 -18.50 -34.54
C THR A 752 7.64 -17.28 -34.82
N ILE A 753 7.62 -16.27 -33.94
CA ILE A 753 6.94 -14.99 -34.18
C ILE A 753 7.54 -14.28 -35.40
N THR A 754 8.87 -14.23 -35.51
CA THR A 754 9.55 -13.59 -36.65
C THR A 754 9.24 -14.30 -37.97
N MET A 755 9.21 -15.64 -37.99
CA MET A 755 8.76 -16.42 -39.16
C MET A 755 7.27 -16.18 -39.49
N PHE A 756 6.42 -15.98 -38.49
CA PHE A 756 5.00 -15.67 -38.70
C PHE A 756 4.80 -14.28 -39.33
N ILE A 757 5.54 -13.27 -38.85
CA ILE A 757 5.51 -11.91 -39.41
C ILE A 757 6.03 -11.90 -40.84
N ILE A 758 7.12 -12.62 -41.13
CA ILE A 758 7.66 -12.76 -42.49
C ILE A 758 6.63 -13.45 -43.40
N LYS A 759 5.99 -14.55 -42.96
CA LYS A 759 4.92 -15.22 -43.73
C LYS A 759 3.72 -14.31 -43.97
N PHE A 760 3.28 -13.56 -42.96
CA PHE A 760 2.15 -12.63 -43.06
C PHE A 760 2.43 -11.55 -44.11
N TRP A 761 3.59 -10.88 -44.05
CA TRP A 761 3.97 -9.86 -45.04
C TRP A 761 4.19 -10.46 -46.44
N PHE A 762 4.70 -11.69 -46.55
CA PHE A 762 4.83 -12.36 -47.85
C PHE A 762 3.45 -12.65 -48.48
N VAL A 763 2.47 -13.10 -47.68
CA VAL A 763 1.08 -13.33 -48.13
C VAL A 763 0.41 -12.02 -48.57
N VAL A 764 0.58 -10.94 -47.79
CA VAL A 764 0.08 -9.60 -48.16
C VAL A 764 0.69 -9.13 -49.48
N LEU A 765 2.00 -9.28 -49.67
CA LEU A 765 2.69 -8.91 -50.91
C LEU A 765 2.28 -9.77 -52.12
N THR A 766 1.88 -11.02 -51.92
CA THR A 766 1.34 -11.87 -53.02
C THR A 766 -0.12 -11.59 -53.37
N HIS A 767 -0.91 -10.98 -52.47
CA HIS A 767 -2.31 -10.62 -52.75
C HIS A 767 -2.48 -9.21 -53.34
N ILE A 768 -1.50 -8.31 -53.18
CA ILE A 768 -1.50 -7.00 -53.82
C ILE A 768 -1.07 -7.18 -55.30
N ASN A 769 -2.06 -7.41 -56.16
CA ASN A 769 -1.86 -7.66 -57.59
C ASN A 769 -1.57 -6.35 -58.35
N VAL A 770 -0.39 -5.75 -58.10
CA VAL A 770 0.08 -4.53 -58.78
C VAL A 770 1.10 -4.90 -59.86
N SER A 771 0.65 -4.80 -61.11
CA SER A 771 1.45 -4.94 -62.31
C SER A 771 2.35 -3.72 -62.54
N THR A 772 3.55 -3.68 -61.94
CA THR A 772 4.57 -2.69 -62.32
C THR A 772 6.00 -3.23 -62.35
N SER A 773 6.65 -3.00 -63.50
CA SER A 773 8.01 -2.49 -63.69
C SER A 773 9.09 -2.74 -62.62
N LEU A 774 10.28 -3.14 -63.10
CA LEU A 774 11.55 -3.37 -62.38
C LEU A 774 12.18 -2.11 -61.73
N SER A 775 11.38 -1.11 -61.35
CA SER A 775 11.82 0.21 -60.85
C SER A 775 11.47 0.48 -59.39
N VAL A 776 10.59 -0.30 -58.76
CA VAL A 776 10.22 -0.13 -57.33
C VAL A 776 11.28 -0.73 -56.37
N LEU A 777 12.14 -1.64 -56.86
CA LEU A 777 13.19 -2.30 -56.08
C LEU A 777 14.44 -1.43 -55.78
N ARG A 778 14.39 -0.11 -55.98
CA ARG A 778 15.58 0.77 -55.86
C ARG A 778 15.43 2.05 -55.03
N GLY A 779 14.36 2.21 -54.25
CA GLY A 779 14.22 3.36 -53.36
C GLY A 779 13.41 3.08 -52.09
N GLY A 780 14.01 3.37 -50.93
CA GLY A 780 13.28 3.56 -49.66
C GLY A 780 13.41 2.46 -48.60
N CYS A 781 14.34 2.66 -47.66
CA CYS A 781 14.32 2.22 -46.26
C CYS A 781 13.43 1.03 -45.84
N VAL A 782 14.02 -0.18 -45.81
CA VAL A 782 13.86 -1.05 -44.65
C VAL A 782 15.05 -0.75 -43.74
N SER A 783 14.85 -0.04 -42.62
CA SER A 783 15.98 0.36 -41.79
C SER A 783 16.57 -0.85 -41.07
N ILE A 784 17.90 -0.97 -41.12
CA ILE A 784 18.69 -2.00 -40.41
C ILE A 784 18.82 -1.65 -38.91
N GLU A 785 18.23 -0.52 -38.51
CA GLU A 785 18.29 0.07 -37.18
C GLU A 785 17.67 -0.77 -36.05
N PRO A 786 16.54 -1.50 -36.23
CA PRO A 786 16.00 -2.36 -35.17
C PRO A 786 16.93 -3.52 -34.84
N ILE A 787 17.59 -4.09 -35.85
CA ILE A 787 18.53 -5.20 -35.70
C ILE A 787 19.80 -4.72 -35.00
N LEU A 788 20.34 -3.56 -35.39
CA LEU A 788 21.48 -2.94 -34.70
C LEU A 788 21.16 -2.52 -33.25
N LYS A 789 19.94 -2.02 -32.98
CA LYS A 789 19.47 -1.73 -31.62
C LYS A 789 19.35 -3.00 -30.77
N LEU A 790 18.96 -4.13 -31.35
CA LEU A 790 18.93 -5.42 -30.64
C LEU A 790 20.33 -5.84 -30.14
N PHE A 791 21.39 -5.57 -30.91
CA PHE A 791 22.77 -5.83 -30.48
C PHE A 791 23.27 -4.88 -29.36
N LEU A 792 22.73 -3.65 -29.28
CA LEU A 792 23.12 -2.67 -28.25
C LEU A 792 22.54 -2.96 -26.86
N TYR A 793 21.42 -3.70 -26.77
CA TYR A 793 20.82 -4.10 -25.47
C TYR A 793 21.41 -5.38 -24.87
N LEU A 794 22.37 -6.04 -25.54
CA LEU A 794 22.95 -7.31 -25.09
C LEU A 794 23.58 -7.24 -23.69
N ASP A 795 24.26 -6.15 -23.31
CA ASP A 795 24.86 -6.03 -21.97
C ASP A 795 23.81 -5.86 -20.86
N GLY A 796 22.62 -5.31 -21.16
CA GLY A 796 21.50 -5.24 -20.22
C GLY A 796 20.93 -6.63 -19.92
N TRP A 797 20.62 -7.39 -20.97
CA TRP A 797 20.19 -8.79 -20.87
C TRP A 797 21.24 -9.67 -20.19
N PHE A 798 22.51 -9.49 -20.52
CA PHE A 798 23.65 -10.20 -19.93
C PHE A 798 23.77 -9.96 -18.41
N ASN A 799 23.52 -8.73 -17.95
CA ASN A 799 23.50 -8.43 -16.52
C ASN A 799 22.25 -8.98 -15.81
N ALA A 800 21.09 -9.00 -16.46
CA ALA A 800 19.86 -9.62 -15.94
C ALA A 800 20.01 -11.15 -15.79
N CYS A 801 20.50 -11.86 -16.81
CA CYS A 801 20.74 -13.29 -16.74
C CYS A 801 21.78 -13.66 -15.66
N VAL A 802 22.85 -12.87 -15.54
CA VAL A 802 23.86 -13.02 -14.47
C VAL A 802 23.27 -12.74 -13.07
N ALA A 803 22.29 -11.85 -12.96
CA ALA A 803 21.60 -11.58 -11.69
C ALA A 803 20.67 -12.75 -11.29
N VAL A 804 19.93 -13.32 -12.25
CA VAL A 804 19.06 -14.49 -12.02
C VAL A 804 19.88 -15.74 -11.67
N GLU A 805 20.98 -16.00 -12.39
CA GLU A 805 21.90 -17.11 -12.09
C GLU A 805 22.52 -16.95 -10.69
N ARG A 806 22.92 -15.72 -10.32
CA ARG A 806 23.40 -15.40 -8.97
C ARG A 806 22.32 -15.65 -7.91
N ALA A 807 21.08 -15.23 -8.13
CA ALA A 807 19.98 -15.44 -7.18
C ALA A 807 19.72 -16.93 -6.94
N VAL A 808 19.63 -17.73 -8.00
CA VAL A 808 19.38 -19.18 -7.93
C VAL A 808 20.53 -19.93 -7.25
N LEU A 809 21.79 -19.54 -7.49
CA LEU A 809 22.95 -20.18 -6.85
C LEU A 809 23.12 -19.77 -5.38
N ILE A 810 22.77 -18.54 -5.01
CA ILE A 810 22.68 -18.12 -3.60
C ILE A 810 21.61 -18.94 -2.86
N PHE A 811 20.42 -19.12 -3.46
CA PHE A 811 19.35 -19.95 -2.89
C PHE A 811 19.74 -21.43 -2.69
N LYS A 812 20.73 -21.93 -3.43
CA LYS A 812 21.28 -23.28 -3.28
C LYS A 812 22.60 -23.34 -2.49
N GLY A 813 23.07 -22.22 -1.92
CA GLY A 813 24.31 -22.16 -1.13
C GLY A 813 25.61 -22.36 -1.93
N VAL A 814 25.58 -22.23 -3.27
CA VAL A 814 26.73 -22.50 -4.15
C VAL A 814 27.46 -21.21 -4.53
N LYS A 815 28.79 -21.22 -4.47
CA LYS A 815 29.64 -20.05 -4.71
C LYS A 815 29.64 -19.64 -6.20
N PHE A 816 29.09 -18.46 -6.50
CA PHE A 816 28.95 -17.92 -7.86
C PHE A 816 30.25 -17.32 -8.43
N ASP A 817 30.65 -17.74 -9.64
CA ASP A 817 31.76 -17.13 -10.41
C ASP A 817 31.24 -16.31 -11.61
N LYS A 818 31.22 -14.99 -11.39
CA LYS A 818 30.77 -13.98 -12.37
C LYS A 818 31.62 -13.93 -13.65
N LYS A 819 32.90 -14.32 -13.63
CA LYS A 819 33.76 -14.31 -14.84
C LYS A 819 33.48 -15.51 -15.73
N LYS A 820 33.27 -16.70 -15.15
CA LYS A 820 33.04 -17.93 -15.91
C LYS A 820 31.69 -17.92 -16.64
N SER A 821 30.60 -17.56 -15.94
CA SER A 821 29.26 -17.39 -16.54
C SER A 821 29.28 -16.40 -17.71
N LYS A 822 29.86 -15.21 -17.51
CA LYS A 822 30.00 -14.18 -18.56
C LYS A 822 30.78 -14.63 -19.80
N SER A 823 31.70 -15.59 -19.67
CA SER A 823 32.44 -16.18 -20.80
C SER A 823 31.60 -17.19 -21.60
N ILE A 824 30.78 -17.99 -20.92
CA ILE A 824 29.95 -19.03 -21.55
C ILE A 824 28.84 -18.39 -22.39
N ALA A 825 28.07 -17.45 -21.83
CA ALA A 825 26.99 -16.78 -22.55
C ALA A 825 27.46 -16.07 -23.83
N ARG A 826 28.67 -15.49 -23.83
CA ARG A 826 29.27 -14.88 -25.03
C ARG A 826 29.62 -15.89 -26.13
N ARG A 827 29.96 -17.13 -25.79
CA ARG A 827 30.24 -18.19 -26.78
C ARG A 827 28.97 -18.73 -27.43
N THR A 828 27.89 -18.90 -26.66
CA THR A 828 26.61 -19.40 -27.18
C THR A 828 26.00 -18.45 -28.23
N ILE A 829 26.11 -17.14 -28.03
CA ILE A 829 25.57 -16.12 -28.94
C ILE A 829 26.30 -16.09 -30.29
N LEU A 830 27.59 -16.43 -30.34
CA LEU A 830 28.36 -16.52 -31.60
C LEU A 830 27.91 -17.66 -32.53
N ILE A 831 27.22 -18.67 -31.99
CA ILE A 831 26.77 -19.85 -32.74
C ILE A 831 25.39 -19.62 -33.38
N LEU A 832 24.53 -18.81 -32.74
CA LEU A 832 23.16 -18.54 -33.20
C LEU A 832 23.04 -18.11 -34.67
N PRO A 833 23.85 -17.16 -35.20
CA PRO A 833 23.73 -16.70 -36.58
C PRO A 833 23.97 -17.81 -37.61
N PHE A 834 24.90 -18.74 -37.33
CA PHE A 834 25.19 -19.87 -38.21
C PHE A 834 24.03 -20.88 -38.26
N CYS A 835 23.36 -21.12 -37.13
CA CYS A 835 22.16 -21.95 -37.10
C CYS A 835 21.00 -21.37 -37.93
N ILE A 836 20.80 -20.05 -37.87
CA ILE A 836 19.77 -19.33 -38.64
C ILE A 836 20.10 -19.35 -40.15
N PHE A 837 21.37 -19.23 -40.53
CA PHE A 837 21.77 -19.29 -41.94
C PHE A 837 21.59 -20.70 -42.54
N GLY A 838 21.82 -21.76 -41.73
CA GLY A 838 21.63 -23.15 -42.15
C GLY A 838 20.18 -23.52 -42.46
N THR A 839 19.21 -23.00 -41.69
CA THR A 839 17.77 -23.29 -41.93
C THR A 839 17.22 -22.58 -43.16
N LEU A 840 17.65 -21.34 -43.42
CA LEU A 840 17.29 -20.57 -44.62
C LEU A 840 17.70 -21.25 -45.94
N ILE A 841 18.86 -21.91 -45.96
CA ILE A 841 19.34 -22.67 -47.13
C ILE A 841 18.49 -23.94 -47.36
N HIS A 842 18.03 -24.57 -46.29
CA HIS A 842 17.27 -25.83 -46.35
C HIS A 842 15.82 -25.64 -46.88
N GLU A 843 15.21 -24.47 -46.67
CA GLU A 843 13.84 -24.18 -47.15
C GLU A 843 13.81 -23.84 -48.67
N LEU A 844 14.89 -23.25 -49.20
CA LEU A 844 15.05 -22.95 -50.63
C LEU A 844 15.12 -24.21 -51.51
N ALA A 845 15.65 -25.32 -51.00
CA ALA A 845 15.71 -26.60 -51.72
C ALA A 845 14.32 -27.24 -51.92
N PHE A 846 13.45 -27.16 -50.91
CA PHE A 846 12.13 -27.82 -50.93
C PHE A 846 11.11 -27.13 -51.85
N ARG A 847 11.28 -25.83 -52.17
CA ARG A 847 10.38 -25.09 -53.07
C ARG A 847 10.29 -25.61 -54.52
N ARG A 848 11.17 -26.51 -54.95
CA ARG A 848 11.18 -27.05 -56.34
C ARG A 848 10.30 -28.28 -56.59
N LEU A 849 9.67 -28.85 -55.55
CA LEU A 849 9.02 -30.17 -55.62
C LEU A 849 7.51 -30.16 -55.94
N PHE A 850 6.82 -29.04 -55.78
CA PHE A 850 5.35 -28.96 -55.85
C PHE A 850 4.85 -27.87 -56.81
N VAL A 851 3.75 -28.15 -57.51
CA VAL A 851 3.01 -27.21 -58.36
C VAL A 851 1.60 -27.08 -57.82
N TYR A 852 1.06 -25.85 -57.81
CA TYR A 852 -0.25 -25.52 -57.27
C TYR A 852 -1.05 -24.77 -58.35
N GLU A 853 -2.33 -25.11 -58.52
CA GLU A 853 -3.28 -24.39 -59.37
C GLU A 853 -4.44 -23.85 -58.51
N THR A 854 -4.94 -22.67 -58.88
CA THR A 854 -6.03 -21.97 -58.18
C THR A 854 -7.28 -21.94 -59.05
N VAL A 855 -8.40 -22.41 -58.53
CA VAL A 855 -9.72 -22.32 -59.18
C VAL A 855 -10.40 -21.02 -58.72
N PRO A 856 -11.10 -20.25 -59.59
CA PRO A 856 -11.81 -19.05 -59.19
C PRO A 856 -13.12 -19.34 -58.46
N ASP A 857 -13.44 -18.45 -57.52
CA ASP A 857 -14.71 -18.25 -56.81
C ASP A 857 -15.21 -19.28 -55.77
N THR A 858 -15.10 -18.80 -54.52
CA THR A 858 -15.80 -19.20 -53.28
C THR A 858 -15.31 -20.45 -52.53
N ARG A 859 -14.77 -20.16 -51.33
CA ARG A 859 -14.19 -21.04 -50.28
C ARG A 859 -12.77 -21.55 -50.56
N PHE A 860 -11.95 -21.48 -49.52
CA PHE A 860 -10.53 -21.81 -49.53
C PHE A 860 -10.31 -23.34 -49.49
N ASP A 861 -10.18 -23.97 -50.65
CA ASP A 861 -9.62 -25.32 -50.79
C ASP A 861 -8.44 -25.30 -51.78
N VAL A 862 -7.22 -25.53 -51.29
CA VAL A 862 -6.02 -25.65 -52.13
C VAL A 862 -5.73 -27.14 -52.36
N LYS A 863 -5.96 -27.62 -53.58
CA LYS A 863 -5.61 -28.99 -53.99
C LYS A 863 -4.18 -29.07 -54.52
N ILE A 864 -3.37 -29.96 -53.95
CA ILE A 864 -2.05 -30.33 -54.46
C ILE A 864 -2.25 -31.28 -55.64
N SER A 865 -1.90 -30.86 -56.87
CA SER A 865 -2.22 -31.62 -58.08
C SER A 865 -1.16 -32.64 -58.52
N LYS A 866 0.12 -32.44 -58.16
CA LYS A 866 1.18 -33.45 -58.37
C LYS A 866 2.44 -33.22 -57.54
N VAL A 867 3.07 -34.33 -57.14
CA VAL A 867 4.49 -34.37 -56.73
C VAL A 867 5.31 -34.74 -57.96
N LYS A 868 6.45 -34.06 -58.21
CA LYS A 868 7.41 -34.53 -59.21
C LYS A 868 8.19 -35.71 -58.66
N ASN A 869 8.05 -36.89 -59.28
CA ASN A 869 8.99 -37.99 -59.05
C ASN A 869 10.38 -37.56 -59.51
N LEU A 870 11.35 -37.68 -58.62
CA LEU A 870 12.78 -37.72 -58.93
C LEU A 870 13.41 -38.80 -58.04
N GLU A 871 14.13 -39.70 -58.69
CA GLU A 871 15.09 -40.58 -58.01
C GLU A 871 16.30 -39.74 -57.54
N TRP A 872 17.08 -40.31 -56.61
CA TRP A 872 18.00 -39.60 -55.71
C TRP A 872 19.09 -38.74 -56.40
#